data_AF-A0A182I4P3-F1
#
_entry.id   AF-A0A182I4P3-F1
#
_cell.length_a   1.000
_cell.length_b   1.000
_cell.length_c   1.000
_cell.angle_alpha   90.00
_cell.angle_beta   90.00
_cell.angle_gamma   90.00
#
_symmetry.space_group_name_H-M   'P 1'
#
loop_
_entity.id
_entity.type
_entity.pdbx_description
1 polymer ?
#
loop_
_entity_poly.entity_id
_entity_poly.type
_entity_poly.pdbx_seq_one_letter_code
_entity_poly.pdbx_strand_id
1 'polypeptide(L)'
;MFDRTIAEAVIKPDCISNFWQAVDIYLFKTHVVNKKLFGVKNVLILPYKTAPPSAEETSQATEHLLDQIVETELDSFEHETRKRLLCLGCEVRKEKVDNISLHEVSQQEYDGAIVLNRLLPKNINVFQPIDVACWIDFRFLRVRLQCLQKDKVTTLFPAFPFLLEVTHGTLSIRCQSTDNIDERSIYWLREVLLERMQKWMESNIPTNATGTSTASIRSLALVDNLEQYNCLFNELKQKYGQSMVSIWPECTDPQKFVFEDIAIAAYLLMLWRKERTTKGLESLQSFVDIGCGNGLLVYILASEGHRGYGIDLRKRKLWDMYPAEPKVDLRVETIVPSSSSLFPDIDWIIGNHSDELSPWIPVIAARSSYRCRFFLLPCCAYEFDGRKYQRQNCALSQYGDFLNYAAEIARVCGFAVETDRLRIPSTKRTCLVGSTRTYPEMEYEQQDGRVTAFINERSSGAETEEKSAQHGTPEENVPSSGSWSAGFKPRESTEKVRNCTKIDRSVVDKIVAIVFGELLAKRRIPAEFAERSWNAGGTLALEELVKAIPQELLVALKAECGGLQTLLRNNHQIFRVEKGTVQLRIPTRISDTLDAALARKMKKVKSFKPINFKQRVCWFFVNHPDGCPLAEMDCKFNHGS
;
A
#
# COMPACT_ATOMS: atom_id res chain seq x y z
N MET A 1 0.47 18.92 39.40
CA MET A 1 0.68 17.52 38.97
C MET A 1 -0.58 17.05 38.27
N PHE A 2 -0.45 16.23 37.23
CA PHE A 2 -1.55 15.66 36.45
C PHE A 2 -2.44 14.77 37.34
N ASP A 3 -3.47 15.38 37.93
CA ASP A 3 -4.31 14.82 39.00
C ASP A 3 -5.56 14.11 38.47
N ARG A 4 -5.98 14.42 37.24
CA ARG A 4 -7.17 13.83 36.62
C ARG A 4 -6.79 12.71 35.65
N THR A 5 -7.16 11.49 36.00
CA THR A 5 -7.13 10.34 35.08
C THR A 5 -8.21 10.47 34.01
N ILE A 6 -7.81 10.45 32.74
CA ILE A 6 -8.72 10.39 31.59
C ILE A 6 -9.13 8.95 31.30
N ALA A 7 -8.16 8.04 31.32
CA ALA A 7 -8.33 6.65 30.92
C ALA A 7 -7.20 5.77 31.45
N GLU A 8 -7.51 4.50 31.74
CA GLU A 8 -6.55 3.50 32.22
C GLU A 8 -6.83 2.13 31.59
N ALA A 9 -5.77 1.38 31.35
CA ALA A 9 -5.82 0.00 30.87
C ALA A 9 -4.79 -0.86 31.59
N VAL A 10 -5.19 -2.07 32.00
CA VAL A 10 -4.29 -3.05 32.60
C VAL A 10 -3.47 -3.71 31.49
N ILE A 11 -2.15 -3.73 31.65
CA ILE A 11 -1.20 -4.29 30.69
C ILE A 11 -0.56 -5.55 31.30
N LYS A 12 -0.31 -6.56 30.46
CA LYS A 12 0.42 -7.76 30.89
C LYS A 12 1.87 -7.39 31.27
N PRO A 13 2.44 -7.97 32.35
CA PRO A 13 3.80 -7.64 32.79
C PRO A 13 4.86 -7.73 31.69
N ASP A 14 4.79 -8.76 30.85
CA ASP A 14 5.75 -8.98 29.75
C ASP A 14 5.73 -7.86 28.70
N CYS A 15 4.58 -7.19 28.53
CA CYS A 15 4.38 -6.14 27.54
C CYS A 15 4.90 -4.76 28.01
N ILE A 16 5.26 -4.59 29.29
CA ILE A 16 5.78 -3.30 29.81
C ILE A 16 7.09 -2.93 29.12
N SER A 17 7.91 -3.92 28.78
CA SER A 17 9.15 -3.74 28.00
C SER A 17 8.93 -3.06 26.64
N ASN A 18 7.73 -3.21 26.05
CA ASN A 18 7.37 -2.64 24.76
C ASN A 18 6.84 -1.19 24.85
N PHE A 19 6.80 -0.59 26.04
CA PHE A 19 6.27 0.78 26.24
C PHE A 19 6.95 1.79 25.32
N TRP A 20 8.29 1.82 25.29
CA TRP A 20 9.04 2.78 24.47
C TRP A 20 8.86 2.55 22.97
N GLN A 21 8.64 1.31 22.54
CA GLN A 21 8.33 1.00 21.14
C GLN A 21 6.94 1.52 20.75
N ALA A 22 5.96 1.42 21.65
CA ALA A 22 4.64 2.01 21.44
C ALA A 22 4.70 3.54 21.41
N VAL A 23 5.49 4.16 22.30
CA VAL A 23 5.76 5.60 22.31
C VAL A 23 6.44 6.04 21.00
N ASP A 24 7.40 5.29 20.48
CA ASP A 24 8.04 5.57 19.18
C ASP A 24 7.03 5.60 18.04
N ILE A 25 6.10 4.65 18.00
CA ILE A 25 5.02 4.65 17.00
C ILE A 25 4.15 5.89 17.17
N TYR A 26 3.80 6.25 18.41
CA TYR A 26 2.97 7.43 18.64
C TYR A 26 3.66 8.72 18.24
N LEU A 27 4.91 8.93 18.65
CA LEU A 27 5.66 10.18 18.43
C LEU A 27 6.11 10.34 16.98
N PHE A 28 6.61 9.28 16.34
CA PHE A 28 7.18 9.37 14.99
C PHE A 28 6.21 8.94 13.88
N LYS A 29 5.09 8.29 14.24
CA LYS A 29 4.08 7.82 13.28
C LYS A 29 2.67 8.22 13.71
N THR A 30 2.46 9.35 14.38
CA THR A 30 1.13 9.81 14.88
C THR A 30 -0.02 9.72 13.86
N HIS A 31 0.28 9.89 12.56
CA HIS A 31 -0.68 9.71 11.46
C HIS A 31 -1.36 8.32 11.38
N VAL A 32 -0.78 7.27 12.00
CA VAL A 32 -1.40 5.94 12.08
C VAL A 32 -2.60 5.90 13.02
N VAL A 33 -2.65 6.80 14.01
CA VAL A 33 -3.77 6.94 14.95
C VAL A 33 -4.61 8.19 14.64
N ASN A 34 -4.01 9.25 14.10
CA ASN A 34 -4.71 10.45 13.64
C ASN A 34 -4.62 10.64 12.11
N LYS A 35 -5.65 10.19 11.39
CA LYS A 35 -5.71 10.24 9.91
C LYS A 35 -5.81 11.65 9.32
N LYS A 36 -6.02 12.69 10.15
CA LYS A 36 -5.99 14.09 9.69
C LYS A 36 -4.56 14.58 9.45
N LEU A 37 -3.58 13.91 10.04
CA LEU A 37 -2.17 14.20 9.82
C LEU A 37 -1.71 13.51 8.54
N PHE A 38 -0.89 14.22 7.79
CA PHE A 38 -0.03 13.62 6.79
C PHE A 38 1.01 12.79 7.53
N GLY A 39 1.93 13.41 8.26
CA GLY A 39 3.04 12.73 8.95
C GLY A 39 3.62 13.57 10.08
N VAL A 40 4.78 13.13 10.59
CA VAL A 40 5.53 13.84 11.63
C VAL A 40 6.93 14.09 11.13
N LYS A 41 7.39 15.33 11.22
CA LYS A 41 8.79 15.71 11.04
C LYS A 41 9.40 15.87 12.43
N ASN A 42 10.38 15.03 12.75
CA ASN A 42 11.14 15.22 13.98
C ASN A 42 12.08 16.41 13.80
N VAL A 43 11.97 17.40 14.68
CA VAL A 43 12.76 18.63 14.64
C VAL A 43 13.99 18.49 15.53
N LEU A 44 13.80 17.88 16.71
CA LEU A 44 14.83 17.78 17.73
C LEU A 44 14.60 16.55 18.63
N ILE A 45 15.70 15.91 19.03
CA ILE A 45 15.76 14.93 20.13
C ILE A 45 16.98 15.32 20.98
N LEU A 46 16.75 15.63 22.26
CA LEU A 46 17.79 15.97 23.24
C LEU A 46 17.74 14.99 24.40
N PRO A 47 18.53 13.90 24.36
CA PRO A 47 18.75 13.04 25.51
C PRO A 47 19.56 13.79 26.59
N TYR A 48 19.20 13.57 27.86
CA TYR A 48 19.89 14.17 28.99
C TYR A 48 20.10 13.17 30.14
N LYS A 49 21.10 13.43 30.97
CA LYS A 49 21.43 12.69 32.18
C LYS A 49 21.37 13.62 33.39
N THR A 50 20.77 13.16 34.48
CA THR A 50 20.59 13.88 35.74
C THR A 50 21.74 13.57 36.70
N ALA A 51 22.13 14.55 37.52
CA ALA A 51 23.13 14.33 38.57
C ALA A 51 22.50 13.56 39.77
N PRO A 52 23.19 12.56 40.36
CA PRO A 52 22.75 11.92 41.61
C PRO A 52 22.92 12.88 42.82
N PRO A 53 22.04 12.89 43.87
CA PRO A 53 21.05 11.88 44.28
C PRO A 53 19.56 12.30 44.27
N SER A 54 19.18 13.46 43.72
CA SER A 54 17.81 14.02 43.78
C SER A 54 16.92 13.65 42.58
N ALA A 55 16.78 12.35 42.30
CA ALA A 55 16.12 11.86 41.07
C ALA A 55 14.66 12.32 40.91
N GLU A 56 13.84 12.31 41.97
CA GLU A 56 12.44 12.73 41.90
C GLU A 56 12.26 14.25 41.80
N GLU A 57 13.01 15.02 42.59
CA GLU A 57 12.98 16.48 42.54
C GLU A 57 13.45 16.98 41.16
N THR A 58 14.47 16.34 40.59
CA THR A 58 14.97 16.66 39.26
C THR A 58 13.98 16.25 38.17
N SER A 59 13.29 15.10 38.31
CA SER A 59 12.22 14.69 37.40
C SER A 59 11.09 15.72 37.38
N GLN A 60 10.60 16.16 38.55
CA GLN A 60 9.58 17.21 38.64
C GLN A 60 10.07 18.55 38.04
N ALA A 61 11.32 18.95 38.32
CA ALA A 61 11.89 20.17 37.77
C ALA A 61 12.01 20.13 36.24
N THR A 62 12.39 18.98 35.67
CA THR A 62 12.45 18.78 34.22
C THR A 62 11.07 18.61 33.57
N GLU A 63 10.06 18.11 34.29
CA GLU A 63 8.68 18.11 33.81
C GLU A 63 8.14 19.54 33.67
N HIS A 64 8.44 20.40 34.64
CA HIS A 64 8.07 21.82 34.63
C HIS A 64 8.84 22.66 33.60
N LEU A 65 9.97 22.17 33.10
CA LEU A 65 10.74 22.83 32.06
C LEU A 65 9.93 23.01 30.76
N LEU A 66 9.02 22.08 30.44
CA LEU A 66 8.13 22.26 29.28
C LEU A 66 7.27 23.52 29.41
N ASP A 67 6.72 23.80 30.60
CA ASP A 67 5.89 24.98 30.83
C ASP A 67 6.65 26.30 30.64
N GLN A 68 7.96 26.28 30.90
CA GLN A 68 8.83 27.44 30.71
C GLN A 68 9.21 27.68 29.25
N ILE A 69 9.12 26.65 28.41
CA ILE A 69 9.60 26.70 27.02
C ILE A 69 8.44 26.84 26.02
N VAL A 70 7.17 26.74 26.45
CA VAL A 70 6.03 26.67 25.50
C VAL A 70 5.94 27.87 24.55
N GLU A 71 6.38 29.06 24.96
CA GLU A 71 6.31 30.29 24.13
C GLU A 71 7.63 30.60 23.39
N THR A 72 8.59 29.68 23.42
CA THR A 72 9.88 29.89 22.76
C THR A 72 9.72 29.79 21.24
N GLU A 73 10.33 30.72 20.50
CA GLU A 73 10.41 30.61 19.05
C GLU A 73 11.15 29.34 18.63
N LEU A 74 10.73 28.73 17.52
CA LEU A 74 11.22 27.43 17.09
C LEU A 74 12.75 27.41 16.88
N ASP A 75 13.30 28.50 16.33
CA ASP A 75 14.73 28.63 16.05
C ASP A 75 15.57 28.74 17.33
N SER A 76 14.96 29.24 18.42
CA SER A 76 15.59 29.36 19.73
C SER A 76 15.31 28.18 20.67
N PHE A 77 14.37 27.30 20.31
CA PHE A 77 13.89 26.20 21.16
C PHE A 77 15.04 25.27 21.60
N GLU A 78 15.91 24.85 20.69
CA GLU A 78 17.04 23.98 21.03
C GLU A 78 18.00 24.67 22.01
N HIS A 79 18.36 25.92 21.74
CA HIS A 79 19.29 26.68 22.56
C HIS A 79 18.76 26.90 23.98
N GLU A 80 17.51 27.36 24.11
CA GLU A 80 16.90 27.62 25.41
C GLU A 80 16.68 26.30 26.19
N THR A 81 16.26 25.23 25.52
CA THR A 81 16.11 23.91 26.15
C THR A 81 17.44 23.40 26.72
N ARG A 82 18.52 23.48 25.95
CA ARG A 82 19.87 23.08 26.40
C ARG A 82 20.33 23.92 27.60
N LYS A 83 20.16 25.25 27.52
CA LYS A 83 20.53 26.17 28.59
C LYS A 83 19.79 25.83 29.89
N ARG A 84 18.48 25.59 29.82
CA ARG A 84 17.65 25.26 30.99
C ARG A 84 18.01 23.91 31.60
N LEU A 85 18.25 22.89 30.78
CA LEU A 85 18.72 21.59 31.26
C LEU A 85 20.08 21.71 31.98
N LEU A 86 21.01 22.50 31.44
CA LEU A 86 22.30 22.78 32.10
C LEU A 86 22.12 23.51 33.43
N CYS A 87 21.19 24.48 33.52
CA CYS A 87 20.87 25.16 34.78
C CYS A 87 20.29 24.20 35.84
N LEU A 88 19.61 23.12 35.42
CA LEU A 88 19.12 22.06 36.30
C LEU A 88 20.20 21.02 36.65
N GLY A 89 21.45 21.25 36.25
CA GLY A 89 22.56 20.31 36.49
C GLY A 89 22.50 19.04 35.63
N CYS A 90 21.71 19.05 34.54
CA CYS A 90 21.64 17.93 33.61
C CYS A 90 22.76 18.00 32.58
N GLU A 91 23.39 16.87 32.31
CA GLU A 91 24.32 16.71 31.20
C GLU A 91 23.53 16.40 29.92
N VAL A 92 23.68 17.24 28.89
CA VAL A 92 22.98 17.10 27.61
C VAL A 92 23.96 16.68 26.52
N ARG A 93 23.57 15.69 25.70
CA ARG A 93 24.39 15.25 24.57
C ARG A 93 24.66 16.42 23.62
N LYS A 94 25.93 16.67 23.28
CA LYS A 94 26.35 17.79 22.41
C LYS A 94 26.01 17.59 20.93
N GLU A 95 26.04 16.34 20.47
CA GLU A 95 25.74 16.00 19.07
C GLU A 95 24.24 15.94 18.82
N LYS A 96 23.83 16.43 17.65
CA LYS A 96 22.45 16.27 17.16
C LYS A 96 22.20 14.81 16.81
N VAL A 97 21.12 14.27 17.34
CA VAL A 97 20.73 12.88 17.12
C VAL A 97 19.63 12.84 16.07
N ASP A 98 20.01 12.53 14.83
CA ASP A 98 19.03 12.32 13.76
C ASP A 98 18.61 10.85 13.72
N ASN A 99 17.30 10.61 13.63
CA ASN A 99 16.71 9.30 13.32
C ASN A 99 16.88 8.14 14.32
N ILE A 100 17.24 8.38 15.58
CA ILE A 100 17.32 7.32 16.60
C ILE A 100 15.93 7.02 17.21
N SER A 101 15.66 5.74 17.50
CA SER A 101 14.47 5.28 18.22
C SER A 101 14.59 5.62 19.71
N LEU A 102 13.53 6.10 20.36
CA LEU A 102 13.57 6.39 21.80
C LEU A 102 13.76 5.11 22.61
N HIS A 103 13.31 3.97 22.11
CA HIS A 103 13.63 2.68 22.69
C HIS A 103 15.15 2.41 22.65
N GLU A 104 15.87 2.77 21.58
CA GLU A 104 17.34 2.64 21.55
C GLU A 104 18.03 3.64 22.48
N VAL A 105 17.48 4.86 22.63
CA VAL A 105 17.98 5.86 23.58
C VAL A 105 17.75 5.40 25.03
N SER A 106 16.62 4.76 25.32
CA SER A 106 16.31 4.27 26.68
C SER A 106 17.20 3.11 27.12
N GLN A 107 17.86 2.41 26.19
CA GLN A 107 18.83 1.36 26.51
C GLN A 107 20.25 1.91 26.77
N GLN A 108 20.46 3.22 26.58
CA GLN A 108 21.73 3.91 26.86
C GLN A 108 21.71 4.54 28.26
N GLU A 109 22.82 5.13 28.69
CA GLU A 109 22.94 5.79 30.01
C GLU A 109 22.27 7.17 30.10
N TYR A 110 21.05 7.33 29.56
CA TYR A 110 20.27 8.56 29.67
C TYR A 110 19.09 8.38 30.61
N ASP A 111 18.74 9.46 31.32
CA ASP A 111 17.62 9.45 32.27
C ASP A 111 16.31 9.93 31.65
N GLY A 112 16.42 10.75 30.60
CA GLY A 112 15.26 11.25 29.88
C GLY A 112 15.63 11.88 28.55
N ALA A 113 14.61 12.39 27.84
CA ALA A 113 14.79 13.11 26.60
C ALA A 113 13.73 14.22 26.42
N ILE A 114 14.11 15.31 25.76
CA ILE A 114 13.17 16.30 25.21
C ILE A 114 13.06 16.08 23.70
N VAL A 115 11.84 15.96 23.19
CA VAL A 115 11.58 15.75 21.76
C VAL A 115 10.67 16.86 21.24
N LEU A 116 11.05 17.47 20.12
CA LEU A 116 10.20 18.41 19.39
C LEU A 116 9.78 17.77 18.06
N ASN A 117 8.47 17.64 17.88
CA ASN A 117 7.87 17.05 16.68
C ASN A 117 6.94 18.05 16.00
N ARG A 118 7.15 18.25 14.70
CA ARG A 118 6.24 19.00 13.85
C ARG A 118 5.22 18.06 13.20
N LEU A 119 3.97 18.17 13.62
CA LEU A 119 2.83 17.45 13.06
C LEU A 119 2.39 18.13 11.76
N LEU A 120 2.48 17.40 10.65
CA LEU A 120 2.13 17.91 9.32
C LEU A 120 0.68 17.53 8.99
N PRO A 121 -0.20 18.49 8.68
CA PRO A 121 -1.58 18.21 8.32
C PRO A 121 -1.70 17.62 6.92
N LYS A 122 -2.71 16.76 6.72
CA LYS A 122 -3.06 16.24 5.40
C LYS A 122 -3.79 17.26 4.53
N ASN A 123 -4.55 18.16 5.16
CA ASN A 123 -5.25 19.25 4.48
C ASN A 123 -4.58 20.59 4.81
N ILE A 124 -3.56 20.95 4.02
CA ILE A 124 -2.75 22.14 4.23
C ILE A 124 -3.51 23.46 4.02
N ASN A 125 -4.65 23.41 3.32
CA ASN A 125 -5.49 24.59 3.08
C ASN A 125 -6.37 24.96 4.30
N VAL A 126 -6.56 24.01 5.23
CA VAL A 126 -7.43 24.18 6.41
C VAL A 126 -6.62 24.25 7.70
N PHE A 127 -5.55 23.47 7.78
CA PHE A 127 -4.73 23.38 8.97
C PHE A 127 -3.29 23.75 8.68
N GLN A 128 -2.65 24.40 9.65
CA GLN A 128 -1.21 24.65 9.66
C GLN A 128 -0.47 23.53 10.40
N PRO A 129 0.84 23.35 10.13
CA PRO A 129 1.70 22.52 10.96
C PRO A 129 1.65 22.93 12.44
N ILE A 130 1.78 21.95 13.32
CA ILE A 130 1.75 22.15 14.78
C ILE A 130 3.01 21.56 15.38
N ASP A 131 3.66 22.31 16.26
CA ASP A 131 4.83 21.86 16.97
C ASP A 131 4.45 21.35 18.36
N VAL A 132 4.77 20.09 18.63
CA VAL A 132 4.47 19.39 19.87
C VAL A 132 5.78 19.06 20.57
N ALA A 133 5.95 19.61 21.76
CA ALA A 133 7.07 19.33 22.65
C ALA A 133 6.70 18.17 23.58
N CYS A 134 7.64 17.25 23.75
CA CYS A 134 7.47 16.06 24.56
C CYS A 134 8.61 15.96 25.57
N TRP A 135 8.27 15.73 26.83
CA TRP A 135 9.22 15.39 27.89
C TRP A 135 9.09 13.92 28.19
N ILE A 136 10.23 13.23 28.27
CA ILE A 136 10.33 11.80 28.45
C ILE A 136 11.21 11.54 29.66
N ASP A 137 10.72 10.67 30.54
CA ASP A 137 11.44 10.17 31.71
C ASP A 137 11.54 8.64 31.59
N PHE A 138 12.77 8.16 31.37
CA PHE A 138 13.02 6.74 31.18
C PHE A 138 12.92 5.95 32.49
N ARG A 139 13.17 6.59 33.63
CA ARG A 139 13.17 5.95 34.96
C ARG A 139 11.76 5.60 35.43
N PHE A 140 10.80 6.51 35.18
CA PHE A 140 9.42 6.35 35.64
C PHE A 140 8.44 5.94 34.54
N LEU A 141 8.91 5.66 33.32
CA LEU A 141 8.06 5.33 32.16
C LEU A 141 6.98 6.40 31.91
N ARG A 142 7.40 7.68 31.94
CA ARG A 142 6.49 8.83 31.79
C ARG A 142 6.79 9.61 30.51
N VAL A 143 5.72 10.05 29.85
CA VAL A 143 5.80 10.91 28.67
C VAL A 143 4.74 12.01 28.78
N ARG A 144 5.19 13.26 28.92
CA ARG A 144 4.33 14.44 28.89
C ARG A 144 4.36 15.04 27.49
N LEU A 145 3.21 15.36 26.92
CA LEU A 145 3.11 16.03 25.63
C LEU A 145 2.34 17.34 25.74
N GLN A 146 2.77 18.35 24.98
CA GLN A 146 2.15 19.66 24.95
C GLN A 146 2.38 20.37 23.61
N CYS A 147 1.39 21.13 23.15
CA CYS A 147 1.55 22.03 22.01
C CYS A 147 2.38 23.25 22.41
N LEU A 148 3.36 23.63 21.58
CA LEU A 148 4.15 24.84 21.78
C LEU A 148 3.26 26.08 21.64
N GLN A 149 2.55 26.20 20.52
CA GLN A 149 1.67 27.35 20.24
C GLN A 149 0.24 27.09 20.77
N LYS A 150 -0.08 27.61 21.97
CA LYS A 150 -1.41 27.47 22.60
C LYS A 150 -2.54 28.19 21.85
N ASP A 151 -2.22 29.26 21.12
CA ASP A 151 -3.22 30.13 20.48
C ASP A 151 -3.89 29.50 19.25
N LYS A 152 -3.31 28.43 18.70
CA LYS A 152 -3.89 27.70 17.57
C LYS A 152 -4.68 26.49 18.09
N VAL A 153 -5.90 26.74 18.55
CA VAL A 153 -6.85 25.66 18.82
C VAL A 153 -7.09 24.89 17.52
N THR A 154 -6.59 23.66 17.44
CA THR A 154 -6.82 22.79 16.28
C THR A 154 -7.46 21.49 16.70
N THR A 155 -8.10 20.82 15.76
CA THR A 155 -8.61 19.45 15.97
C THR A 155 -7.58 18.36 15.64
N LEU A 156 -6.30 18.74 15.52
CA LEU A 156 -5.19 17.85 15.15
C LEU A 156 -4.45 17.29 16.37
N PHE A 157 -4.45 18.02 17.47
CA PHE A 157 -3.80 17.64 18.72
C PHE A 157 -4.57 18.26 19.90
N PRO A 158 -4.64 17.63 21.10
CA PRO A 158 -5.28 18.23 22.27
C PRO A 158 -4.71 19.60 22.61
N ALA A 159 -5.57 20.55 22.98
CA ALA A 159 -5.16 21.92 23.32
C ALA A 159 -4.50 22.02 24.72
N PHE A 160 -4.68 21.00 25.56
CA PHE A 160 -4.13 20.89 26.90
C PHE A 160 -3.00 19.85 26.95
N PRO A 161 -2.03 20.01 27.86
CA PRO A 161 -1.01 19.00 28.08
C PRO A 161 -1.61 17.72 28.66
N PHE A 162 -1.03 16.58 28.32
CA PHE A 162 -1.39 15.30 28.94
C PHE A 162 -0.16 14.43 29.16
N LEU A 163 -0.27 13.52 30.13
CA LEU A 163 0.76 12.60 30.57
C LEU A 163 0.34 11.16 30.23
N LEU A 164 1.23 10.42 29.58
CA LEU A 164 1.17 8.98 29.44
C LEU A 164 2.14 8.37 30.45
N GLU A 165 1.67 7.45 31.29
CA GLU A 165 2.55 6.74 32.24
C GLU A 165 2.16 5.28 32.43
N VAL A 166 3.15 4.45 32.77
CA VAL A 166 2.94 3.07 33.20
C VAL A 166 3.32 2.92 34.66
N THR A 167 2.34 2.67 35.52
CA THR A 167 2.54 2.48 36.97
C THR A 167 1.90 1.18 37.41
N HIS A 168 2.65 0.31 38.10
CA HIS A 168 2.15 -0.96 38.66
C HIS A 168 1.42 -1.85 37.64
N GLY A 169 1.86 -1.85 36.37
CA GLY A 169 1.23 -2.62 35.29
C GLY A 169 -0.01 -1.98 34.66
N THR A 170 -0.35 -0.75 35.02
CA THR A 170 -1.44 0.01 34.43
C THR A 170 -0.91 1.14 33.55
N LEU A 171 -1.32 1.17 32.28
CA LEU A 171 -1.10 2.30 31.39
C LEU A 171 -2.20 3.34 31.64
N SER A 172 -1.82 4.56 31.96
CA SER A 172 -2.77 5.66 32.21
C SER A 172 -2.50 6.88 31.33
N ILE A 173 -3.56 7.60 31.00
CA ILE A 173 -3.51 8.94 30.40
C ILE A 173 -4.09 9.93 31.41
N ARG A 174 -3.32 10.95 31.80
CA ARG A 174 -3.68 11.96 32.80
C ARG A 174 -3.62 13.37 32.23
N CYS A 175 -4.43 14.27 32.78
CA CYS A 175 -4.47 15.72 32.47
C CYS A 175 -4.51 16.52 33.78
N GLN A 176 -4.29 17.84 33.72
CA GLN A 176 -4.50 18.70 34.88
C GLN A 176 -5.98 19.08 34.98
N SER A 177 -6.58 19.01 36.17
CA SER A 177 -7.98 19.39 36.39
C SER A 177 -8.30 20.85 36.05
N THR A 178 -7.29 21.73 36.09
CA THR A 178 -7.42 23.16 35.83
C THR A 178 -7.41 23.53 34.35
N ASP A 179 -7.06 22.60 33.47
CA ASP A 179 -6.98 22.88 32.04
C ASP A 179 -8.37 23.05 31.42
N ASN A 180 -8.47 23.89 30.40
CA ASN A 180 -9.68 24.00 29.59
C ASN A 180 -9.76 22.79 28.65
N ILE A 181 -10.41 21.73 29.14
CA ILE A 181 -10.45 20.44 28.47
C ILE A 181 -11.65 20.36 27.53
N ASP A 182 -11.41 19.98 26.27
CA ASP A 182 -12.49 19.69 25.32
C ASP A 182 -12.88 18.20 25.33
N GLU A 183 -14.18 17.94 25.31
CA GLU A 183 -14.74 16.58 25.38
C GLU A 183 -14.28 15.68 24.21
N ARG A 184 -14.03 16.27 23.03
CA ARG A 184 -13.59 15.52 21.86
C ARG A 184 -12.17 14.97 22.04
N SER A 185 -11.27 15.76 22.61
CA SER A 185 -9.90 15.31 22.93
C SER A 185 -9.91 14.26 24.04
N ILE A 186 -10.73 14.41 25.10
CA ILE A 186 -10.90 13.37 26.12
C ILE A 186 -11.33 12.05 25.46
N TYR A 187 -12.40 12.10 24.65
CA TYR A 187 -12.91 10.92 23.96
C TYR A 187 -11.84 10.28 23.09
N TRP A 188 -11.10 11.09 22.31
CA TRP A 188 -10.03 10.57 21.45
C TRP A 188 -8.89 9.94 22.24
N LEU A 189 -8.46 10.56 23.34
CA LEU A 189 -7.41 10.02 24.22
C LEU A 189 -7.84 8.67 24.82
N ARG A 190 -9.09 8.59 25.32
CA ARG A 190 -9.63 7.38 25.97
C ARG A 190 -9.92 6.25 24.99
N GLU A 191 -10.70 6.50 23.96
CA GLU A 191 -11.25 5.46 23.08
C GLU A 191 -10.31 5.13 21.91
N VAL A 192 -9.38 6.03 21.56
CA VAL A 192 -8.53 5.87 20.39
C VAL A 192 -7.06 5.72 20.78
N LEU A 193 -6.48 6.67 21.52
CA LEU A 193 -5.06 6.61 21.84
C LEU A 193 -4.74 5.47 22.81
N LEU A 194 -5.45 5.36 23.93
CA LEU A 194 -5.19 4.33 24.95
C LEU A 194 -5.30 2.93 24.36
N GLU A 195 -6.41 2.63 23.65
CA GLU A 195 -6.58 1.32 23.00
C GLU A 195 -5.45 1.00 22.00
N ARG A 196 -4.95 2.01 21.28
CA ARG A 196 -3.88 1.83 20.30
C ARG A 196 -2.55 1.59 20.97
N MET A 197 -2.24 2.33 22.03
CA MET A 197 -1.05 2.12 22.86
C MET A 197 -1.03 0.71 23.44
N GLN A 198 -2.13 0.27 24.05
CA GLN A 198 -2.26 -1.10 24.56
C GLN A 198 -2.01 -2.13 23.46
N LYS A 199 -2.67 -1.99 22.30
CA LYS A 199 -2.47 -2.91 21.15
C LYS A 199 -1.02 -2.90 20.65
N TRP A 200 -0.33 -1.76 20.65
CA TRP A 200 1.07 -1.69 20.25
C TRP A 200 2.01 -2.34 21.26
N MET A 201 1.74 -2.23 22.56
CA MET A 201 2.51 -2.91 23.60
C MET A 201 2.29 -4.44 23.59
N GLU A 202 1.07 -4.89 23.28
CA GLU A 202 0.69 -6.31 23.24
C GLU A 202 1.09 -7.01 21.93
N SER A 203 1.26 -6.27 20.84
CA SER A 203 1.65 -6.85 19.55
C SER A 203 3.15 -7.07 19.49
N ASN A 204 3.58 -8.25 19.01
CA ASN A 204 4.96 -8.42 18.55
C ASN A 204 5.24 -7.39 17.45
N ILE A 205 6.44 -6.81 17.47
CA ILE A 205 6.86 -5.73 16.57
C ILE A 205 6.49 -6.10 15.13
N PRO A 206 5.64 -5.33 14.43
CA PRO A 206 5.23 -5.69 13.09
C PRO A 206 6.48 -5.76 12.20
N THR A 207 6.65 -6.83 11.44
CA THR A 207 7.69 -6.92 10.42
C THR A 207 7.16 -6.36 9.10
N ASN A 208 8.05 -5.78 8.28
CA ASN A 208 7.70 -5.33 6.95
C ASN A 208 7.54 -6.55 6.03
N ALA A 209 7.28 -6.31 4.74
CA ALA A 209 7.15 -7.41 3.79
C ALA A 209 8.42 -8.30 3.76
N THR A 210 9.61 -7.73 3.98
CA THR A 210 10.90 -8.43 3.94
C THR A 210 11.30 -9.09 5.26
N GLY A 211 10.44 -9.10 6.28
CA GLY A 211 10.73 -9.71 7.59
C GLY A 211 11.54 -8.84 8.55
N THR A 212 11.87 -7.61 8.15
CA THR A 212 12.58 -6.63 8.97
C THR A 212 11.62 -5.92 9.91
N SER A 213 12.03 -5.67 11.16
CA SER A 213 11.24 -4.88 12.12
C SER A 213 10.77 -3.55 11.52
N THR A 214 9.46 -3.27 11.57
CA THR A 214 8.90 -1.96 11.14
C THR A 214 8.99 -0.90 12.21
N ALA A 215 9.50 -1.19 13.41
CA ALA A 215 9.66 -0.18 14.45
C ALA A 215 10.42 1.03 13.90
N SER A 216 11.54 0.78 13.23
CA SER A 216 12.43 1.80 12.65
C SER A 216 12.06 2.26 11.24
N ILE A 217 11.33 1.47 10.44
CA ILE A 217 11.04 1.85 9.04
C ILE A 217 10.04 3.01 8.99
N ARG A 218 10.56 4.19 8.66
CA ARG A 218 9.78 5.41 8.39
C ARG A 218 9.27 5.34 6.94
N SER A 219 8.02 5.76 6.72
CA SER A 219 7.51 5.86 5.33
C SER A 219 8.01 7.17 4.74
N LEU A 220 8.56 7.15 3.53
CA LEU A 220 9.26 8.26 2.87
C LEU A 220 10.61 8.58 3.55
N ALA A 221 11.37 7.56 3.93
CA ALA A 221 12.65 7.72 4.61
C ALA A 221 13.76 8.32 3.74
N LEU A 222 13.71 8.13 2.41
CA LEU A 222 14.71 8.67 1.49
C LEU A 222 14.45 10.14 1.11
N VAL A 223 13.32 10.69 1.54
CA VAL A 223 12.96 12.09 1.33
C VAL A 223 13.44 12.91 2.52
N ASP A 224 14.43 13.77 2.29
CA ASP A 224 15.07 14.56 3.36
C ASP A 224 14.11 15.55 4.04
N ASN A 225 13.13 16.07 3.29
CA ASN A 225 12.20 17.06 3.80
C ASN A 225 10.74 16.64 3.56
N LEU A 226 10.16 15.99 4.57
CA LEU A 226 8.78 15.53 4.55
C LEU A 226 7.75 16.65 4.39
N GLU A 227 8.06 17.86 4.89
CA GLU A 227 7.20 19.04 4.80
C GLU A 227 7.16 19.56 3.36
N GLN A 228 8.32 19.68 2.70
CA GLN A 228 8.39 20.01 1.28
C GLN A 228 7.71 18.96 0.40
N TYR A 229 7.84 17.67 0.72
CA TYR A 229 7.09 16.62 0.02
C TYR A 229 5.58 16.82 0.18
N ASN A 230 5.10 17.13 1.39
CA ASN A 230 3.67 17.34 1.64
C ASN A 230 3.14 18.55 0.85
N CYS A 231 3.91 19.65 0.77
CA CYS A 231 3.56 20.80 -0.07
C CYS A 231 3.52 20.41 -1.54
N LEU A 232 4.60 19.82 -2.08
CA LEU A 232 4.69 19.41 -3.48
C LEU A 232 3.57 18.43 -3.87
N PHE A 233 3.29 17.44 -3.03
CA PHE A 233 2.19 16.49 -3.28
C PHE A 233 0.84 17.21 -3.42
N ASN A 234 0.56 18.20 -2.56
CA ASN A 234 -0.68 18.97 -2.63
C ASN A 234 -0.71 19.93 -3.82
N GLU A 235 0.42 20.54 -4.19
CA GLU A 235 0.56 21.36 -5.39
C GLU A 235 0.25 20.54 -6.65
N LEU A 236 0.90 19.38 -6.81
CA LEU A 236 0.64 18.45 -7.94
C LEU A 236 -0.80 17.94 -7.92
N LYS A 237 -1.35 17.67 -6.73
CA LYS A 237 -2.76 17.27 -6.58
C LYS A 237 -3.73 18.35 -7.06
N GLN A 238 -3.45 19.62 -6.76
CA GLN A 238 -4.25 20.74 -7.23
C GLN A 238 -4.10 20.96 -8.74
N LYS A 239 -2.86 20.88 -9.25
CA LYS A 239 -2.51 21.10 -10.66
C LYS A 239 -3.05 20.00 -11.59
N TYR A 240 -2.97 18.74 -11.19
CA TYR A 240 -3.28 17.59 -12.05
C TYR A 240 -4.48 16.76 -11.58
N GLY A 241 -4.81 16.74 -10.29
CA GLY A 241 -5.72 15.74 -9.73
C GLY A 241 -7.12 15.78 -10.32
N GLN A 242 -7.78 16.95 -10.31
CA GLN A 242 -9.18 17.07 -10.75
C GLN A 242 -9.34 16.86 -12.25
N SER A 243 -8.43 17.43 -13.05
CA SER A 243 -8.45 17.32 -14.51
C SER A 243 -8.22 15.87 -14.94
N MET A 244 -7.21 15.19 -14.39
CA MET A 244 -6.89 13.80 -14.73
C MET A 244 -7.98 12.81 -14.29
N VAL A 245 -8.64 13.05 -13.14
CA VAL A 245 -9.79 12.23 -12.72
C VAL A 245 -10.97 12.37 -13.67
N SER A 246 -11.20 13.58 -14.20
CA SER A 246 -12.36 13.85 -15.07
C SER A 246 -12.25 13.20 -16.45
N ILE A 247 -11.03 13.04 -16.98
CA ILE A 247 -10.77 12.49 -18.31
C ILE A 247 -10.46 10.98 -18.28
N TRP A 248 -10.61 10.28 -17.14
CA TRP A 248 -10.14 8.91 -16.98
C TRP A 248 -11.00 7.88 -17.77
N PRO A 249 -10.47 7.19 -18.80
CA PRO A 249 -11.24 6.28 -19.64
C PRO A 249 -11.19 4.81 -19.17
N GLU A 250 -10.29 4.51 -18.23
CA GLU A 250 -9.99 3.14 -17.84
C GLU A 250 -11.04 2.61 -16.86
N CYS A 251 -11.21 1.28 -16.81
CA CYS A 251 -12.17 0.64 -15.90
C CYS A 251 -11.74 0.67 -14.42
N THR A 252 -10.56 1.23 -14.15
CA THR A 252 -9.97 1.37 -12.82
C THR A 252 -10.47 2.62 -12.11
N ASP A 253 -10.39 2.63 -10.77
CA ASP A 253 -10.83 3.79 -9.96
C ASP A 253 -9.90 5.00 -10.17
N PRO A 254 -10.35 6.09 -10.80
CA PRO A 254 -9.50 7.25 -11.07
C PRO A 254 -8.95 7.88 -9.80
N GLN A 255 -9.73 7.90 -8.70
CA GLN A 255 -9.25 8.48 -7.45
C GLN A 255 -8.11 7.66 -6.84
N LYS A 256 -8.06 6.36 -7.11
CA LYS A 256 -6.96 5.53 -6.63
C LYS A 256 -5.70 5.76 -7.47
N PHE A 257 -5.79 5.60 -8.78
CA PHE A 257 -4.63 5.57 -9.67
C PHE A 257 -4.04 6.96 -9.95
N VAL A 258 -4.87 8.00 -10.09
CA VAL A 258 -4.37 9.37 -10.31
C VAL A 258 -3.57 9.85 -9.09
N PHE A 259 -4.09 9.67 -7.88
CA PHE A 259 -3.37 10.09 -6.67
C PHE A 259 -2.18 9.19 -6.31
N GLU A 260 -2.14 7.96 -6.83
CA GLU A 260 -0.98 7.07 -6.75
C GLU A 260 0.18 7.61 -7.59
N ASP A 261 -0.05 7.90 -8.88
CA ASP A 261 0.97 8.44 -9.77
C ASP A 261 1.43 9.85 -9.33
N ILE A 262 0.53 10.70 -8.82
CA ILE A 262 0.90 12.01 -8.26
C ILE A 262 1.84 11.87 -7.04
N ALA A 263 1.60 10.89 -6.17
CA ALA A 263 2.46 10.63 -5.03
C ALA A 263 3.82 10.05 -5.44
N ILE A 264 3.86 9.19 -6.47
CA ILE A 264 5.12 8.68 -7.04
C ILE A 264 5.90 9.81 -7.70
N ALA A 265 5.24 10.69 -8.46
CA ALA A 265 5.88 11.86 -9.06
C ALA A 265 6.47 12.80 -8.00
N ALA A 266 5.69 13.13 -6.96
CA ALA A 266 6.18 13.94 -5.84
C ALA A 266 7.42 13.32 -5.17
N TYR A 267 7.44 11.99 -5.02
CA TYR A 267 8.55 11.25 -4.45
C TYR A 267 9.82 11.34 -5.30
N LEU A 268 9.70 11.06 -6.60
CA LEU A 268 10.82 11.14 -7.55
C LEU A 268 11.37 12.55 -7.66
N LEU A 269 10.52 13.58 -7.75
CA LEU A 269 10.95 14.97 -7.79
C LEU A 269 11.71 15.38 -6.53
N MET A 270 11.29 14.91 -5.35
CA MET A 270 12.02 15.16 -4.10
C MET A 270 13.37 14.43 -4.07
N LEU A 271 13.41 13.18 -4.52
CA LEU A 271 14.65 12.40 -4.63
C LEU A 271 15.66 13.06 -5.59
N TRP A 272 15.17 13.55 -6.72
CA TRP A 272 15.96 14.25 -7.73
C TRP A 272 16.43 15.63 -7.26
N ARG A 273 15.60 16.38 -6.51
CA ARG A 273 16.02 17.63 -5.85
C ARG A 273 17.18 17.36 -4.88
N LYS A 274 17.07 16.34 -4.04
CA LYS A 274 18.14 15.90 -3.14
C LYS A 274 19.42 15.57 -3.90
N GLU A 275 19.29 14.79 -4.98
CA GLU A 275 20.43 14.43 -5.84
C GLU A 275 21.13 15.68 -6.39
N ARG A 276 20.36 16.64 -6.94
CA ARG A 276 20.90 17.89 -7.49
C ARG A 276 21.65 18.69 -6.44
N THR A 277 21.07 18.88 -5.27
CA THR A 277 21.72 19.62 -4.17
C THR A 277 23.00 18.93 -3.73
N THR A 278 22.98 17.59 -3.58
CA THR A 278 24.14 16.82 -3.11
C THR A 278 25.30 16.85 -4.10
N LYS A 279 25.00 16.85 -5.40
CA LYS A 279 26.01 16.81 -6.48
C LYS A 279 26.33 18.18 -7.08
N GLY A 280 25.66 19.25 -6.64
CA GLY A 280 25.80 20.59 -7.23
C GLY A 280 25.35 20.67 -8.70
N LEU A 281 24.30 19.93 -9.07
CA LEU A 281 23.78 19.90 -10.45
C LEU A 281 22.68 20.94 -10.64
N GLU A 282 22.77 21.73 -11.70
CA GLU A 282 21.70 22.69 -12.07
C GLU A 282 20.67 22.08 -13.01
N SER A 283 21.06 21.10 -13.84
CA SER A 283 20.19 20.46 -14.82
C SER A 283 19.18 19.51 -14.17
N LEU A 284 17.95 19.52 -14.67
CA LEU A 284 16.92 18.54 -14.31
C LEU A 284 17.28 17.14 -14.85
N GLN A 285 16.97 16.12 -14.06
CA GLN A 285 17.21 14.71 -14.38
C GLN A 285 16.40 14.31 -15.61
N SER A 286 17.03 13.53 -16.48
CA SER A 286 16.35 12.83 -17.56
C SER A 286 15.85 11.45 -17.12
N PHE A 287 14.75 10.97 -17.72
CA PHE A 287 14.17 9.69 -17.33
C PHE A 287 13.56 8.89 -18.48
N VAL A 288 13.43 7.58 -18.29
CA VAL A 288 12.59 6.69 -19.08
C VAL A 288 11.74 5.83 -18.14
N ASP A 289 10.43 5.74 -18.39
CA ASP A 289 9.53 4.86 -17.64
C ASP A 289 9.20 3.62 -18.48
N ILE A 290 9.67 2.46 -18.03
CA ILE A 290 9.56 1.19 -18.74
C ILE A 290 8.32 0.44 -18.22
N GLY A 291 7.37 0.19 -19.12
CA GLY A 291 6.05 -0.31 -18.74
C GLY A 291 5.16 0.80 -18.18
N CYS A 292 5.22 1.99 -18.79
CA CYS A 292 4.60 3.22 -18.27
C CYS A 292 3.05 3.17 -18.21
N GLY A 293 2.43 2.16 -18.79
CA GLY A 293 1.00 1.92 -18.71
C GLY A 293 0.19 3.11 -19.17
N ASN A 294 -0.58 3.70 -18.25
CA ASN A 294 -1.47 4.81 -18.55
C ASN A 294 -0.73 6.10 -19.00
N GLY A 295 0.58 6.23 -18.71
CA GLY A 295 1.42 7.37 -19.12
C GLY A 295 1.35 8.59 -18.19
N LEU A 296 0.60 8.55 -17.10
CA LEU A 296 0.33 9.71 -16.24
C LEU A 296 1.57 10.17 -15.49
N LEU A 297 2.37 9.22 -14.99
CA LEU A 297 3.63 9.54 -14.33
C LEU A 297 4.57 10.29 -15.29
N VAL A 298 4.70 9.82 -16.53
CA VAL A 298 5.51 10.46 -17.58
C VAL A 298 4.99 11.87 -17.88
N TYR A 299 3.67 12.02 -18.07
CA TYR A 299 3.04 13.33 -18.30
C TYR A 299 3.35 14.32 -17.17
N ILE A 300 3.21 13.90 -15.91
CA ILE A 300 3.47 14.78 -14.76
C ILE A 300 4.94 15.19 -14.74
N LEU A 301 5.87 14.23 -14.82
CA LEU A 301 7.31 14.53 -14.76
C LEU A 301 7.76 15.43 -15.92
N ALA A 302 7.28 15.17 -17.14
CA ALA A 302 7.54 16.02 -18.30
C ALA A 302 6.96 17.44 -18.12
N SER A 303 5.75 17.55 -17.54
CA SER A 303 5.11 18.83 -17.23
C SER A 303 5.78 19.62 -16.10
N GLU A 304 6.58 18.94 -15.27
CA GLU A 304 7.45 19.57 -14.28
C GLU A 304 8.85 19.89 -14.86
N GLY A 305 9.03 19.76 -16.18
CA GLY A 305 10.21 20.19 -16.92
C GLY A 305 11.30 19.12 -17.12
N HIS A 306 11.07 17.88 -16.66
CA HIS A 306 12.04 16.81 -16.81
C HIS A 306 12.00 16.20 -18.21
N ARG A 307 13.16 16.08 -18.87
CA ARG A 307 13.29 15.42 -20.18
C ARG A 307 13.11 13.92 -20.03
N GLY A 308 12.05 13.35 -20.59
CA GLY A 308 11.86 11.90 -20.56
C GLY A 308 10.72 11.41 -21.42
N TYR A 309 10.56 10.09 -21.45
CA TYR A 309 9.54 9.41 -22.23
C TYR A 309 9.11 8.11 -21.57
N GLY A 310 7.92 7.63 -21.96
CA GLY A 310 7.37 6.36 -21.52
C GLY A 310 7.40 5.33 -22.63
N ILE A 311 7.71 4.08 -22.26
CA ILE A 311 7.59 2.93 -23.17
C ILE A 311 6.55 1.98 -22.59
N ASP A 312 5.56 1.60 -23.38
CA ASP A 312 4.66 0.50 -23.05
C ASP A 312 4.48 -0.40 -24.28
N LEU A 313 4.24 -1.68 -24.03
CA LEU A 313 3.94 -2.67 -25.08
C LEU A 313 2.73 -2.26 -25.93
N ARG A 314 1.81 -1.46 -25.36
CA ARG A 314 0.59 -1.04 -26.04
C ARG A 314 0.16 0.37 -25.66
N LYS A 315 -0.38 1.09 -26.64
CA LYS A 315 -1.03 2.38 -26.42
C LYS A 315 -2.24 2.20 -25.50
N ARG A 316 -2.35 3.03 -24.45
CA ARG A 316 -3.54 3.09 -23.58
C ARG A 316 -4.50 4.16 -24.05
N LYS A 317 -5.77 4.02 -23.66
CA LYS A 317 -6.83 4.96 -24.07
C LYS A 317 -6.57 6.38 -23.56
N LEU A 318 -5.93 6.48 -22.40
CA LEU A 318 -5.62 7.77 -21.77
C LEU A 318 -4.60 8.59 -22.57
N TRP A 319 -3.76 7.97 -23.39
CA TRP A 319 -2.69 8.66 -24.12
C TRP A 319 -3.24 9.74 -25.06
N ASP A 320 -4.37 9.47 -25.71
CA ASP A 320 -5.03 10.40 -26.64
C ASP A 320 -5.76 11.56 -25.95
N MET A 321 -5.85 11.53 -24.62
CA MET A 321 -6.55 12.55 -23.83
C MET A 321 -5.62 13.45 -23.05
N TYR A 322 -4.30 13.23 -23.11
CA TYR A 322 -3.36 14.18 -22.54
C TYR A 322 -3.38 15.51 -23.30
N PRO A 323 -3.22 16.64 -22.60
CA PRO A 323 -3.09 17.94 -23.24
C PRO A 323 -1.98 17.95 -24.30
N ALA A 324 -2.17 18.73 -25.35
CA ALA A 324 -1.18 18.86 -26.42
C ALA A 324 0.13 19.52 -25.96
N GLU A 325 0.07 20.32 -24.89
CA GLU A 325 1.22 21.03 -24.31
C GLU A 325 1.31 20.73 -22.79
N PRO A 326 2.45 20.22 -22.29
CA PRO A 326 3.61 19.78 -23.08
C PRO A 326 3.32 18.50 -23.85
N LYS A 327 3.92 18.34 -25.03
CA LYS A 327 3.84 17.10 -25.81
C LYS A 327 4.53 15.97 -25.05
N VAL A 328 3.74 15.02 -24.53
CA VAL A 328 4.26 13.82 -23.87
C VAL A 328 4.80 12.85 -24.92
N ASP A 329 6.01 12.36 -24.70
CA ASP A 329 6.61 11.30 -25.51
C ASP A 329 6.24 9.93 -24.90
N LEU A 330 5.26 9.27 -25.52
CA LEU A 330 4.81 7.93 -25.15
C LEU A 330 4.94 7.01 -26.37
N ARG A 331 5.72 5.94 -26.22
CA ARG A 331 6.13 5.07 -27.32
C ARG A 331 5.56 3.67 -27.14
N VAL A 332 5.03 3.14 -28.25
CA VAL A 332 4.56 1.76 -28.31
C VAL A 332 5.71 0.89 -28.79
N GLU A 333 6.47 0.33 -27.86
CA GLU A 333 7.65 -0.48 -28.15
C GLU A 333 7.70 -1.70 -27.23
N THR A 334 8.20 -2.81 -27.77
CA THR A 334 8.42 -4.03 -27.00
C THR A 334 9.82 -4.02 -26.42
N ILE A 335 9.94 -4.00 -25.10
CA ILE A 335 11.23 -4.12 -24.42
C ILE A 335 11.57 -5.61 -24.30
N VAL A 336 12.60 -6.02 -25.04
CA VAL A 336 13.24 -7.33 -24.92
C VAL A 336 14.58 -7.10 -24.22
N PRO A 337 14.82 -7.67 -23.02
CA PRO A 337 16.07 -7.54 -22.29
C PRO A 337 17.26 -7.97 -23.15
N SER A 338 17.94 -6.99 -23.73
CA SER A 338 18.98 -7.15 -24.75
C SER A 338 19.76 -5.84 -24.90
N SER A 339 20.88 -5.90 -25.61
CA SER A 339 21.71 -4.71 -25.87
C SER A 339 21.01 -3.63 -26.71
N SER A 340 19.91 -3.94 -27.38
CA SER A 340 19.10 -2.96 -28.12
C SER A 340 18.14 -2.15 -27.24
N SER A 341 17.93 -2.56 -25.99
CA SER A 341 17.04 -1.90 -25.02
C SER A 341 17.83 -1.14 -23.96
N LEU A 342 18.84 -0.36 -24.38
CA LEU A 342 19.71 0.43 -23.52
C LEU A 342 19.47 1.93 -23.67
N PHE A 343 19.71 2.69 -22.60
CA PHE A 343 19.41 4.12 -22.52
C PHE A 343 20.62 4.94 -22.04
N PRO A 344 21.70 5.03 -22.84
CA PRO A 344 22.96 5.63 -22.40
C PRO A 344 22.85 7.11 -22.03
N ASP A 345 21.92 7.83 -22.66
CA ASP A 345 21.71 9.29 -22.45
C ASP A 345 20.68 9.62 -21.37
N ILE A 346 20.26 8.64 -20.56
CA ILE A 346 19.21 8.78 -19.55
C ILE A 346 19.77 8.60 -18.14
N ASP A 347 19.45 9.54 -17.25
CA ASP A 347 19.91 9.51 -15.86
C ASP A 347 19.16 8.45 -15.02
N TRP A 348 17.85 8.32 -15.24
CA TRP A 348 16.97 7.49 -14.42
C TRP A 348 16.09 6.53 -15.23
N ILE A 349 16.14 5.25 -14.88
CA ILE A 349 15.17 4.25 -15.34
C ILE A 349 14.12 4.03 -14.27
N ILE A 350 12.86 4.23 -14.63
CA ILE A 350 11.70 4.05 -13.77
C ILE A 350 11.02 2.74 -14.16
N GLY A 351 10.75 1.90 -13.16
CA GLY A 351 9.89 0.73 -13.24
C GLY A 351 8.73 0.87 -12.29
N ASN A 352 7.70 1.61 -12.68
CA ASN A 352 6.48 1.74 -11.90
C ASN A 352 5.51 0.60 -12.23
N HIS A 353 5.46 -0.43 -11.39
CA HIS A 353 4.59 -1.58 -11.61
C HIS A 353 4.83 -2.30 -12.95
N SER A 354 6.09 -2.41 -13.34
CA SER A 354 6.56 -2.89 -14.65
C SER A 354 6.42 -4.41 -14.89
N ASP A 355 5.57 -5.12 -14.14
CA ASP A 355 5.26 -6.55 -14.29
C ASP A 355 6.51 -7.44 -14.53
N GLU A 356 6.57 -8.19 -15.64
CA GLU A 356 7.67 -9.08 -16.00
C GLU A 356 9.02 -8.38 -16.20
N LEU A 357 9.03 -7.06 -16.37
CA LEU A 357 10.25 -6.28 -16.48
C LEU A 357 10.82 -5.88 -15.11
N SER A 358 10.09 -6.09 -14.00
CA SER A 358 10.56 -5.71 -12.65
C SER A 358 11.97 -6.25 -12.32
N PRO A 359 12.33 -7.53 -12.59
CA PRO A 359 13.69 -8.04 -12.40
C PRO A 359 14.72 -7.39 -13.32
N TRP A 360 14.29 -6.92 -14.49
CA TRP A 360 15.16 -6.37 -15.53
C TRP A 360 15.48 -4.89 -15.33
N ILE A 361 14.67 -4.12 -14.58
CA ILE A 361 14.91 -2.68 -14.39
C ILE A 361 16.32 -2.38 -13.84
N PRO A 362 16.82 -3.05 -12.77
CA PRO A 362 18.18 -2.81 -12.29
C PRO A 362 19.25 -3.23 -13.32
N VAL A 363 19.01 -4.32 -14.07
CA VAL A 363 19.93 -4.83 -15.09
C VAL A 363 20.07 -3.84 -16.24
N ILE A 364 18.94 -3.36 -16.78
CA ILE A 364 18.91 -2.37 -17.85
C ILE A 364 19.59 -1.08 -17.39
N ALA A 365 19.36 -0.64 -16.15
CA ALA A 365 20.03 0.54 -15.60
C ALA A 365 21.54 0.33 -15.43
N ALA A 366 21.97 -0.87 -15.02
CA ALA A 366 23.39 -1.21 -14.94
C ALA A 366 24.08 -1.16 -16.31
N ARG A 367 23.44 -1.74 -17.34
CA ARG A 367 24.00 -1.87 -18.69
C ARG A 367 23.84 -0.62 -19.56
N SER A 368 22.94 0.30 -19.20
CA SER A 368 22.73 1.52 -19.98
C SER A 368 23.89 2.51 -19.80
N SER A 369 24.35 2.72 -18.56
CA SER A 369 25.50 3.58 -18.26
C SER A 369 25.94 3.39 -16.80
N TYR A 370 27.23 3.54 -16.51
CA TYR A 370 27.76 3.53 -15.15
C TYR A 370 27.05 4.58 -14.26
N ARG A 371 26.70 5.74 -14.83
CA ARG A 371 26.06 6.87 -14.13
C ARG A 371 24.54 6.75 -14.00
N CYS A 372 23.93 5.80 -14.72
CA CYS A 372 22.49 5.58 -14.71
C CYS A 372 22.00 5.05 -13.36
N ARG A 373 20.81 5.47 -12.96
CA ARG A 373 20.14 5.13 -11.69
C ARG A 373 18.80 4.48 -11.98
N PHE A 374 18.22 3.86 -10.98
CA PHE A 374 16.88 3.30 -11.12
C PHE A 374 15.99 3.58 -9.93
N PHE A 375 14.70 3.66 -10.23
CA PHE A 375 13.61 3.54 -9.27
C PHE A 375 12.73 2.36 -9.69
N LEU A 376 12.49 1.43 -8.77
CA LEU A 376 11.66 0.25 -9.02
C LEU A 376 10.55 0.17 -7.96
N LEU A 377 9.30 0.18 -8.39
CA LEU A 377 8.13 -0.11 -7.57
C LEU A 377 7.49 -1.42 -8.06
N PRO A 378 7.97 -2.58 -7.59
CA PRO A 378 7.55 -3.86 -8.14
C PRO A 378 6.12 -4.17 -7.71
N CYS A 379 5.34 -4.76 -8.64
CA CYS A 379 3.99 -5.23 -8.35
C CYS A 379 3.85 -6.74 -8.41
N CYS A 380 4.34 -7.37 -9.48
CA CYS A 380 4.11 -8.77 -9.78
C CYS A 380 5.42 -9.54 -9.70
N ALA A 381 5.37 -10.72 -9.09
CA ALA A 381 6.55 -11.55 -8.88
C ALA A 381 6.84 -12.39 -10.13
N TYR A 382 7.93 -12.08 -10.82
CA TYR A 382 8.36 -12.70 -12.06
C TYR A 382 9.85 -13.05 -12.00
N GLU A 383 10.24 -14.06 -12.76
CA GLU A 383 11.64 -14.41 -13.01
C GLU A 383 12.16 -13.78 -14.32
N PHE A 384 13.47 -13.86 -14.54
CA PHE A 384 14.12 -13.33 -15.76
C PHE A 384 13.57 -13.95 -17.04
N ASP A 385 13.12 -15.21 -17.01
CA ASP A 385 12.52 -15.90 -18.15
C ASP A 385 11.02 -15.56 -18.36
N GLY A 386 10.45 -14.68 -17.54
CA GLY A 386 9.04 -14.28 -17.60
C GLY A 386 8.08 -15.26 -16.90
N ARG A 387 8.57 -16.35 -16.28
CA ARG A 387 7.74 -17.21 -15.42
C ARG A 387 7.38 -16.49 -14.12
N LYS A 388 6.38 -17.00 -13.42
CA LYS A 388 6.05 -16.51 -12.07
C LYS A 388 7.12 -16.93 -11.08
N TYR A 389 7.63 -15.97 -10.33
CA TYR A 389 8.60 -16.21 -9.27
C TYR A 389 8.00 -17.14 -8.21
N GLN A 390 8.75 -18.20 -7.90
CA GLN A 390 8.39 -19.17 -6.87
C GLN A 390 8.98 -18.74 -5.54
N ARG A 391 8.14 -18.66 -4.51
CA ARG A 391 8.56 -18.23 -3.18
C ARG A 391 9.59 -19.21 -2.62
N GLN A 392 10.75 -18.70 -2.22
CA GLN A 392 11.83 -19.48 -1.62
C GLN A 392 11.75 -19.44 -0.09
N ASN A 393 11.44 -18.27 0.50
CA ASN A 393 11.32 -18.16 1.95
C ASN A 393 9.85 -18.29 2.42
N CYS A 394 9.55 -19.40 3.10
CA CYS A 394 8.20 -19.65 3.59
C CYS A 394 7.72 -18.75 4.74
N ALA A 395 8.65 -18.12 5.47
CA ALA A 395 8.34 -17.19 6.55
C ALA A 395 7.85 -15.82 6.04
N LEU A 396 8.13 -15.48 4.77
CA LEU A 396 7.76 -14.21 4.17
C LEU A 396 6.50 -14.33 3.29
N SER A 397 5.81 -13.21 3.08
CA SER A 397 4.79 -13.15 2.04
C SER A 397 5.44 -13.29 0.64
N GLN A 398 4.70 -13.76 -0.38
CA GLN A 398 5.24 -13.84 -1.75
C GLN A 398 5.81 -12.50 -2.23
N TYR A 399 5.13 -11.39 -1.93
CA TYR A 399 5.61 -10.05 -2.27
C TYR A 399 6.87 -9.66 -1.50
N GLY A 400 6.95 -10.05 -0.23
CA GLY A 400 8.10 -9.82 0.63
C GLY A 400 9.36 -10.54 0.20
N ASP A 401 9.22 -11.82 -0.12
CA ASP A 401 10.29 -12.65 -0.65
C ASP A 401 10.75 -12.12 -2.02
N PHE A 402 9.80 -11.76 -2.88
CA PHE A 402 10.11 -11.16 -4.19
C PHE A 402 10.82 -9.79 -4.07
N LEU A 403 10.49 -8.97 -3.06
CA LEU A 403 11.22 -7.72 -2.81
C LEU A 403 12.68 -7.99 -2.43
N ASN A 404 12.94 -9.01 -1.62
CA ASN A 404 14.31 -9.42 -1.29
C ASN A 404 15.07 -9.89 -2.53
N TYR A 405 14.41 -10.68 -3.39
CA TYR A 405 14.97 -11.10 -4.67
C TYR A 405 15.28 -9.90 -5.59
N ALA A 406 14.35 -8.96 -5.76
CA ALA A 406 14.58 -7.76 -6.57
C ALA A 406 15.72 -6.90 -6.01
N ALA A 407 15.87 -6.81 -4.69
CA ALA A 407 16.99 -6.13 -4.05
C ALA A 407 18.32 -6.88 -4.23
N GLU A 408 18.31 -8.21 -4.21
CA GLU A 408 19.48 -9.05 -4.53
C GLU A 408 19.95 -8.80 -5.96
N ILE A 409 19.04 -8.82 -6.95
CA ILE A 409 19.36 -8.48 -8.35
C ILE A 409 20.04 -7.13 -8.43
N ALA A 410 19.48 -6.10 -7.78
CA ALA A 410 20.05 -4.76 -7.81
C ALA A 410 21.45 -4.68 -7.15
N ARG A 411 21.71 -5.46 -6.08
CA ARG A 411 23.05 -5.58 -5.48
C ARG A 411 24.03 -6.30 -6.41
N VAL A 412 23.60 -7.35 -7.09
CA VAL A 412 24.40 -8.05 -8.11
C VAL A 412 24.72 -7.12 -9.30
N CYS A 413 23.80 -6.22 -9.64
CA CYS A 413 24.03 -5.13 -10.59
C CYS A 413 25.00 -4.04 -10.07
N GLY A 414 25.52 -4.20 -8.85
CA GLY A 414 26.51 -3.34 -8.21
C GLY A 414 25.96 -1.98 -7.80
N PHE A 415 24.66 -1.90 -7.48
CA PHE A 415 24.06 -0.70 -6.89
C PHE A 415 24.10 -0.75 -5.36
N ALA A 416 24.30 0.42 -4.74
CA ALA A 416 23.91 0.63 -3.36
C ALA A 416 22.38 0.76 -3.32
N VAL A 417 21.71 -0.31 -2.88
CA VAL A 417 20.24 -0.42 -2.92
C VAL A 417 19.63 0.12 -1.64
N GLU A 418 18.87 1.19 -1.79
CA GLU A 418 18.06 1.77 -0.73
C GLU A 418 16.60 1.32 -0.88
N THR A 419 15.90 1.10 0.23
CA THR A 419 14.49 0.67 0.23
C THR A 419 13.64 1.69 0.97
N ASP A 420 12.51 2.07 0.39
CA ASP A 420 11.58 3.01 1.02
C ASP A 420 10.14 2.54 0.88
N ARG A 421 9.26 3.08 1.72
CA ARG A 421 7.83 2.81 1.72
C ARG A 421 7.05 4.07 1.38
N LEU A 422 6.44 4.06 0.21
CA LEU A 422 5.64 5.15 -0.33
C LEU A 422 4.29 5.29 0.36
N ARG A 423 3.72 6.49 0.30
CA ARG A 423 2.39 6.82 0.84
C ARG A 423 1.33 6.86 -0.26
N ILE A 424 1.18 5.73 -0.94
CA ILE A 424 0.24 5.51 -2.03
C ILE A 424 -0.93 4.61 -1.59
N PRO A 425 -2.09 4.66 -2.28
CA PRO A 425 -3.23 3.79 -2.01
C PRO A 425 -3.06 2.35 -2.55
N SER A 426 -1.85 1.77 -2.41
CA SER A 426 -1.51 0.40 -2.81
C SER A 426 -0.97 -0.44 -1.64
N THR A 427 -1.20 -1.75 -1.70
CA THR A 427 -0.56 -2.70 -0.79
C THR A 427 0.89 -2.97 -1.18
N LYS A 428 1.24 -2.76 -2.46
CA LYS A 428 2.56 -2.94 -3.06
C LYS A 428 3.22 -1.56 -3.18
N ARG A 429 3.68 -1.05 -2.04
CA ARG A 429 4.13 0.34 -1.86
C ARG A 429 5.57 0.48 -1.38
N THR A 430 6.34 -0.60 -1.47
CA THR A 430 7.77 -0.58 -1.14
C THR A 430 8.53 -0.46 -2.45
N CYS A 431 9.35 0.57 -2.58
CA CYS A 431 10.22 0.79 -3.74
C CYS A 431 11.68 0.50 -3.40
N LEU A 432 12.45 0.22 -4.45
CA LEU A 432 13.89 0.07 -4.44
C LEU A 432 14.51 1.21 -5.26
N VAL A 433 15.57 1.82 -4.74
CA VAL A 433 16.30 2.92 -5.38
C VAL A 433 17.77 2.55 -5.46
N GLY A 434 18.35 2.61 -6.66
CA GLY A 434 19.79 2.46 -6.88
C GLY A 434 20.41 3.79 -7.30
N SER A 435 21.02 4.49 -6.35
CA SER A 435 21.52 5.87 -6.53
C SER A 435 23.01 5.95 -6.88
N THR A 436 23.80 5.00 -6.37
CA THR A 436 25.27 4.95 -6.48
C THR A 436 25.77 3.53 -6.76
N ARG A 437 27.00 3.42 -7.27
CA ARG A 437 27.68 2.14 -7.54
C ARG A 437 28.53 1.73 -6.35
N THR A 438 28.64 0.43 -6.10
CA THR A 438 29.47 -0.15 -5.02
C THR A 438 30.89 -0.48 -5.47
N TYR A 439 31.23 -0.19 -6.73
CA TYR A 439 32.50 -0.51 -7.37
C TYR A 439 32.94 0.68 -8.23
N PRO A 440 34.25 0.87 -8.48
CA PRO A 440 34.77 1.95 -9.32
C PRO A 440 34.50 1.70 -10.81
N GLU A 441 34.45 2.78 -11.61
CA GLU A 441 34.12 2.72 -13.05
C GLU A 441 35.04 1.79 -13.87
N MET A 442 36.30 1.60 -13.44
CA MET A 442 37.25 0.68 -14.08
C MET A 442 36.84 -0.79 -14.01
N GLU A 443 36.01 -1.18 -13.03
CA GLU A 443 35.54 -2.57 -12.84
C GLU A 443 34.20 -2.84 -13.55
N TYR A 444 33.71 -1.91 -14.39
CA TYR A 444 32.41 -1.99 -15.05
C TYR A 444 32.21 -3.28 -15.86
N GLU A 445 33.19 -3.66 -16.68
CA GLU A 445 33.12 -4.88 -17.50
C GLU A 445 33.13 -6.15 -16.63
N GLN A 446 33.95 -6.17 -15.57
CA GLN A 446 34.00 -7.30 -14.65
C GLN A 446 32.65 -7.48 -13.92
N GLN A 447 32.03 -6.37 -13.51
CA GLN A 447 30.72 -6.41 -12.88
C GLN A 447 29.63 -6.87 -13.85
N ASP A 448 29.67 -6.46 -15.11
CA ASP A 448 28.71 -6.95 -16.12
C ASP A 448 28.83 -8.47 -16.36
N GLY A 449 30.06 -9.01 -16.28
CA GLY A 449 30.30 -10.46 -16.29
C GLY A 449 29.57 -11.18 -15.14
N ARG A 450 29.59 -10.61 -13.92
CA ARG A 450 28.85 -11.15 -12.76
C ARG A 450 27.34 -11.08 -12.96
N VAL A 451 26.83 -9.98 -13.51
CA VAL A 451 25.40 -9.83 -13.84
C VAL A 451 24.97 -10.90 -14.84
N THR A 452 25.77 -11.11 -15.89
CA THR A 452 25.53 -12.16 -16.90
C THR A 452 25.49 -13.55 -16.28
N ALA A 453 26.45 -13.88 -15.40
CA ALA A 453 26.50 -15.17 -14.72
C ALA A 453 25.24 -15.41 -13.86
N PHE A 454 24.80 -14.39 -13.10
CA PHE A 454 23.60 -14.48 -12.26
C PHE A 454 22.31 -14.68 -13.07
N ILE A 455 22.16 -13.95 -14.20
CA ILE A 455 21.00 -14.12 -15.09
C ILE A 455 20.95 -15.53 -15.67
N ASN A 456 22.10 -16.07 -16.10
CA ASN A 456 22.20 -17.42 -16.65
C ASN A 456 21.85 -18.48 -15.60
N GLU A 457 22.39 -18.36 -14.38
CA GLU A 457 22.09 -19.28 -13.27
C GLU A 457 20.58 -19.34 -12.97
N ARG A 458 19.94 -18.17 -12.86
CA ARG A 458 18.50 -18.06 -12.58
C ARG A 458 17.61 -18.48 -13.75
N SER A 459 18.10 -18.36 -14.99
CA SER A 459 17.37 -18.78 -16.19
C SER A 459 17.49 -20.30 -16.46
N SER A 460 18.60 -20.93 -16.08
CA SER A 460 18.86 -22.36 -16.33
C SER A 460 18.39 -23.30 -15.22
N GLY A 461 18.18 -22.81 -13.99
CA GLY A 461 17.82 -23.62 -12.83
C GLY A 461 16.46 -24.36 -12.87
N ALA A 462 15.70 -24.27 -13.96
CA ALA A 462 14.39 -24.90 -14.10
C ALA A 462 14.34 -26.08 -15.10
N GLU A 463 15.46 -26.46 -15.72
CA GLU A 463 15.49 -27.59 -16.67
C GLU A 463 15.83 -28.95 -16.03
N THR A 464 16.19 -28.99 -14.74
CA THR A 464 16.71 -30.23 -14.10
C THR A 464 15.66 -31.14 -13.46
N GLU A 465 14.36 -30.82 -13.46
CA GLU A 465 13.34 -31.67 -12.81
C GLU A 465 12.25 -32.28 -13.71
N GLU A 466 12.17 -32.00 -15.02
CA GLU A 466 11.08 -32.53 -15.87
C GLU A 466 11.47 -33.10 -17.24
N LYS A 467 12.74 -33.44 -17.49
CA LYS A 467 13.13 -34.14 -18.73
C LYS A 467 13.82 -35.47 -18.49
N SER A 468 13.06 -36.41 -17.94
CA SER A 468 13.22 -37.83 -18.28
C SER A 468 11.95 -38.29 -19.00
N ALA A 469 12.14 -38.71 -20.26
CA ALA A 469 11.16 -39.25 -21.21
C ALA A 469 10.32 -38.21 -21.99
N GLN A 470 10.85 -37.76 -23.14
CA GLN A 470 10.42 -38.28 -24.44
C GLN A 470 11.23 -37.63 -25.58
N HIS A 471 11.69 -38.49 -26.49
CA HIS A 471 12.35 -38.15 -27.75
C HIS A 471 11.45 -37.26 -28.62
N GLY A 472 11.99 -36.12 -29.04
CA GLY A 472 11.45 -35.29 -30.10
C GLY A 472 12.60 -34.54 -30.76
N THR A 473 12.70 -34.69 -32.08
CA THR A 473 13.72 -34.13 -32.97
C THR A 473 13.93 -32.62 -32.78
N PRO A 474 15.17 -32.11 -32.93
CA PRO A 474 15.45 -30.68 -32.81
C PRO A 474 14.96 -29.96 -34.07
N GLU A 475 13.81 -29.28 -34.00
CA GLU A 475 13.53 -28.18 -34.92
C GLU A 475 14.38 -26.99 -34.49
N GLU A 476 15.26 -26.58 -35.41
CA GLU A 476 16.16 -25.43 -35.30
C GLU A 476 15.35 -24.14 -35.10
N ASN A 477 15.09 -23.78 -33.84
CA ASN A 477 14.80 -22.40 -33.48
C ASN A 477 16.13 -21.64 -33.52
N VAL A 478 16.37 -20.95 -34.64
CA VAL A 478 17.43 -19.95 -34.76
C VAL A 478 17.35 -18.99 -33.56
N PRO A 479 18.39 -18.87 -32.73
CA PRO A 479 18.37 -17.95 -31.60
C PRO A 479 18.26 -16.53 -32.15
N SER A 480 17.27 -15.77 -31.67
CA SER A 480 17.24 -14.33 -31.95
C SER A 480 18.51 -13.72 -31.34
N SER A 481 19.41 -13.28 -32.21
CA SER A 481 20.73 -12.77 -31.82
C SER A 481 20.58 -11.57 -30.88
N GLY A 482 20.88 -11.75 -29.59
CA GLY A 482 21.07 -10.65 -28.63
C GLY A 482 20.22 -10.65 -27.35
N SER A 483 19.31 -11.61 -27.13
CA SER A 483 18.54 -11.67 -25.87
C SER A 483 19.43 -12.09 -24.68
N TRP A 484 19.29 -11.41 -23.53
CA TRP A 484 20.01 -11.75 -22.29
C TRP A 484 19.44 -12.97 -21.56
N SER A 485 18.19 -13.37 -21.87
CA SER A 485 17.60 -14.63 -21.41
C SER A 485 16.85 -15.28 -22.56
N ALA A 486 17.20 -16.53 -22.88
CA ALA A 486 16.58 -17.29 -23.97
C ALA A 486 15.11 -17.63 -23.69
N GLY A 487 14.70 -17.65 -22.42
CA GLY A 487 13.34 -17.98 -22.00
C GLY A 487 12.38 -16.80 -22.00
N PHE A 488 12.88 -15.56 -21.96
CA PHE A 488 12.03 -14.38 -21.83
C PHE A 488 11.19 -14.15 -23.08
N LYS A 489 9.87 -14.17 -22.91
CA LYS A 489 8.91 -13.82 -23.95
C LYS A 489 8.05 -12.65 -23.48
N PRO A 490 8.11 -11.48 -24.16
CA PRO A 490 7.18 -10.39 -23.91
C PRO A 490 5.73 -10.87 -24.05
N ARG A 491 4.80 -10.22 -23.32
CA ARG A 491 3.37 -10.47 -23.51
C ARG A 491 2.93 -10.15 -24.95
N GLU A 492 1.81 -10.75 -25.36
CA GLU A 492 1.14 -10.40 -26.61
C GLU A 492 0.75 -8.91 -26.59
N SER A 493 0.97 -8.20 -27.70
CA SER A 493 0.65 -6.77 -27.83
C SER A 493 -0.85 -6.46 -27.68
N THR A 494 -1.70 -7.47 -27.86
CA THR A 494 -3.15 -7.39 -27.72
C THR A 494 -3.62 -8.02 -26.40
N GLU A 495 -4.44 -7.30 -25.63
CA GLU A 495 -5.06 -7.86 -24.44
C GLU A 495 -6.26 -8.74 -24.82
N LYS A 496 -6.12 -10.06 -24.65
CA LYS A 496 -7.29 -10.96 -24.67
C LYS A 496 -8.23 -10.55 -23.54
N VAL A 497 -9.45 -10.14 -23.88
CA VAL A 497 -10.42 -9.62 -22.89
C VAL A 497 -10.84 -10.73 -21.94
N ARG A 498 -10.33 -10.70 -20.70
CA ARG A 498 -10.64 -11.70 -19.66
C ARG A 498 -11.82 -11.29 -18.80
N ASN A 499 -12.97 -11.06 -19.42
CA ASN A 499 -14.20 -10.78 -18.70
C ASN A 499 -15.29 -11.68 -19.27
N CYS A 500 -15.90 -12.51 -18.42
CA CYS A 500 -16.99 -13.43 -18.76
C CYS A 500 -18.24 -12.72 -19.32
N THR A 501 -18.20 -11.40 -19.51
CA THR A 501 -19.24 -10.56 -20.10
C THR A 501 -19.23 -10.56 -21.63
N LYS A 502 -18.19 -11.10 -22.28
CA LYS A 502 -18.12 -11.29 -23.74
C LYS A 502 -18.40 -12.72 -24.20
N ILE A 503 -18.76 -13.62 -23.30
CA ILE A 503 -19.23 -14.95 -23.69
C ILE A 503 -20.55 -14.76 -24.42
N ASP A 504 -20.72 -15.39 -25.59
CA ASP A 504 -21.99 -15.38 -26.31
C ASP A 504 -23.12 -15.77 -25.34
N ARG A 505 -24.15 -14.92 -25.28
CA ARG A 505 -25.32 -15.11 -24.42
C ARG A 505 -25.97 -16.46 -24.71
N SER A 506 -25.89 -16.94 -25.95
CA SER A 506 -26.38 -18.27 -26.35
C SER A 506 -25.69 -19.42 -25.60
N VAL A 507 -24.38 -19.31 -25.32
CA VAL A 507 -23.60 -20.33 -24.59
C VAL A 507 -23.93 -20.27 -23.10
N VAL A 508 -24.04 -19.05 -22.55
CA VAL A 508 -24.44 -18.84 -21.15
C VAL A 508 -25.83 -19.40 -20.89
N ASP A 509 -26.81 -19.08 -21.75
CA ASP A 509 -28.19 -19.50 -21.59
C ASP A 509 -28.33 -21.02 -21.69
N LYS A 510 -27.57 -21.68 -22.59
CA LYS A 510 -27.50 -23.15 -22.68
C LYS A 510 -26.95 -23.78 -21.42
N ILE A 511 -25.84 -23.27 -20.87
CA ILE A 511 -25.25 -23.80 -19.62
C ILE A 511 -26.22 -23.60 -18.45
N VAL A 512 -26.84 -22.41 -18.35
CA VAL A 512 -27.83 -22.11 -17.31
C VAL A 512 -29.03 -23.05 -17.41
N ALA A 513 -29.54 -23.32 -18.62
CA ALA A 513 -30.66 -24.25 -18.82
C ALA A 513 -30.31 -25.69 -18.44
N ILE A 514 -29.11 -26.18 -18.79
CA ILE A 514 -28.65 -27.52 -18.42
C ILE A 514 -28.54 -27.65 -16.90
N VAL A 515 -27.84 -26.72 -16.25
CA VAL A 515 -27.68 -26.74 -14.79
C VAL A 515 -29.02 -26.61 -14.08
N PHE A 516 -29.92 -25.78 -14.59
CA PHE A 516 -31.27 -25.62 -14.06
C PHE A 516 -32.08 -26.92 -14.18
N GLY A 517 -32.06 -27.59 -15.33
CA GLY A 517 -32.77 -28.86 -15.56
C GLY A 517 -32.27 -29.99 -14.64
N GLU A 518 -30.95 -30.13 -14.49
CA GLU A 518 -30.35 -31.12 -13.60
C GLU A 518 -30.75 -30.91 -12.13
N LEU A 519 -30.77 -29.65 -11.67
CA LEU A 519 -31.22 -29.33 -10.33
C LEU A 519 -32.73 -29.57 -10.16
N LEU A 520 -33.53 -29.23 -11.17
CA LEU A 520 -34.99 -29.41 -11.12
C LEU A 520 -35.40 -30.89 -11.11
N ALA A 521 -34.64 -31.76 -11.79
CA ALA A 521 -34.89 -33.21 -11.85
C ALA A 521 -34.79 -33.91 -10.49
N LYS A 522 -34.03 -33.37 -9.54
CA LYS A 522 -33.88 -33.89 -8.17
C LYS A 522 -35.04 -33.54 -7.23
N ARG A 523 -36.16 -33.04 -7.79
CA ARG A 523 -37.45 -32.67 -7.17
C ARG A 523 -37.46 -32.51 -5.64
N ARG A 524 -37.55 -31.27 -5.18
CA ARG A 524 -37.73 -30.92 -3.75
C ARG A 524 -38.85 -29.91 -3.61
N ILE A 525 -39.85 -30.20 -2.79
CA ILE A 525 -40.96 -29.27 -2.52
C ILE A 525 -40.76 -28.72 -1.10
N PRO A 526 -40.48 -27.41 -0.94
CA PRO A 526 -40.40 -26.78 0.37
C PRO A 526 -41.74 -26.81 1.10
N ALA A 527 -41.74 -27.02 2.42
CA ALA A 527 -42.95 -27.05 3.24
C ALA A 527 -43.79 -25.76 3.13
N GLU A 528 -43.14 -24.62 2.94
CA GLU A 528 -43.72 -23.29 2.74
C GLU A 528 -44.52 -23.14 1.42
N PHE A 529 -44.31 -24.03 0.44
CA PHE A 529 -45.02 -24.01 -0.85
C PHE A 529 -45.70 -25.35 -1.17
N ALA A 530 -45.99 -26.16 -0.14
CA ALA A 530 -46.61 -27.48 -0.30
C ALA A 530 -47.97 -27.39 -1.02
N GLU A 531 -48.77 -26.35 -0.72
CA GLU A 531 -50.09 -26.13 -1.36
C GLU A 531 -49.99 -25.86 -2.86
N ARG A 532 -48.90 -25.21 -3.32
CA ARG A 532 -48.67 -24.91 -4.74
C ARG A 532 -47.81 -25.95 -5.45
N SER A 533 -47.36 -26.99 -4.74
CA SER A 533 -46.47 -28.03 -5.25
C SER A 533 -45.22 -27.50 -6.00
N TRP A 534 -44.71 -26.34 -5.60
CA TRP A 534 -43.62 -25.67 -6.31
C TRP A 534 -42.29 -26.41 -6.14
N ASN A 535 -41.64 -26.78 -7.25
CA ASN A 535 -40.39 -27.53 -7.22
C ASN A 535 -39.16 -26.62 -7.05
N ALA A 536 -38.54 -26.65 -5.87
CA ALA A 536 -37.33 -25.89 -5.56
C ALA A 536 -36.02 -26.57 -6.02
N GLY A 537 -36.10 -27.70 -6.73
CA GLY A 537 -34.96 -28.51 -7.15
C GLY A 537 -34.11 -29.07 -6.01
N GLY A 538 -33.17 -29.95 -6.35
CA GLY A 538 -32.22 -30.53 -5.40
C GLY A 538 -30.92 -29.74 -5.25
N THR A 539 -29.95 -30.37 -4.59
CA THR A 539 -28.59 -29.86 -4.42
C THR A 539 -27.63 -30.80 -5.13
N LEU A 540 -26.72 -30.26 -5.95
CA LEU A 540 -25.70 -31.03 -6.67
C LEU A 540 -24.29 -30.51 -6.35
N ALA A 541 -23.30 -31.40 -6.40
CA ALA A 541 -21.91 -31.01 -6.31
C ALA A 541 -21.45 -30.36 -7.63
N LEU A 542 -20.53 -29.39 -7.55
CA LEU A 542 -20.01 -28.73 -8.75
C LEU A 542 -19.33 -29.73 -9.71
N GLU A 543 -18.71 -30.78 -9.18
CA GLU A 543 -18.07 -31.85 -9.94
C GLU A 543 -19.06 -32.65 -10.78
N GLU A 544 -20.27 -32.88 -10.27
CA GLU A 544 -21.35 -33.58 -11.00
C GLU A 544 -21.88 -32.71 -12.14
N LEU A 545 -22.03 -31.40 -11.91
CA LEU A 545 -22.42 -30.45 -12.94
C LEU A 545 -21.39 -30.34 -14.06
N VAL A 546 -20.10 -30.42 -13.74
CA VAL A 546 -19.02 -30.43 -14.75
C VAL A 546 -19.12 -31.68 -15.63
N LYS A 547 -19.57 -32.83 -15.10
CA LYS A 547 -19.77 -34.06 -15.89
C LYS A 547 -21.03 -34.00 -16.75
N ALA A 548 -22.06 -33.27 -16.32
CA ALA A 548 -23.33 -33.15 -17.03
C ALA A 548 -23.30 -32.14 -18.19
N ILE A 549 -22.43 -31.13 -18.12
CA ILE A 549 -22.32 -30.10 -19.17
C ILE A 549 -21.42 -30.61 -20.32
N PRO A 550 -21.85 -30.49 -21.59
CA PRO A 550 -21.02 -30.83 -22.74
C PRO A 550 -19.65 -30.15 -22.71
N GLN A 551 -18.60 -30.93 -23.00
CA GLN A 551 -17.21 -30.48 -22.92
C GLN A 551 -16.92 -29.27 -23.82
N GLU A 552 -17.58 -29.17 -24.98
CA GLU A 552 -17.48 -28.04 -25.90
C GLU A 552 -17.88 -26.70 -25.26
N LEU A 553 -18.95 -26.70 -24.45
CA LEU A 553 -19.42 -25.51 -23.74
C LEU A 553 -18.48 -25.13 -22.59
N LEU A 554 -17.86 -26.12 -21.93
CA LEU A 554 -16.87 -25.89 -20.89
C LEU A 554 -15.54 -25.37 -21.45
N VAL A 555 -15.15 -25.83 -22.64
CA VAL A 555 -13.97 -25.32 -23.36
C VAL A 555 -14.23 -23.90 -23.84
N ALA A 556 -15.39 -23.58 -24.41
CA ALA A 556 -15.78 -22.22 -24.78
C ALA A 556 -15.81 -21.28 -23.57
N LEU A 557 -16.33 -21.77 -22.43
CA LEU A 557 -16.34 -21.04 -21.17
C LEU A 557 -14.90 -20.76 -20.65
N LYS A 558 -14.00 -21.74 -20.74
CA LYS A 558 -12.58 -21.61 -20.33
C LYS A 558 -11.77 -20.74 -21.30
N ALA A 559 -12.05 -20.80 -22.60
CA ALA A 559 -11.39 -20.00 -23.64
C ALA A 559 -11.57 -18.49 -23.38
N GLU A 560 -12.76 -18.11 -22.90
CA GLU A 560 -13.10 -16.73 -22.50
C GLU A 560 -12.79 -16.44 -21.01
N CYS A 561 -11.92 -17.25 -20.38
CA CYS A 561 -11.48 -17.11 -18.98
C CYS A 561 -12.62 -17.15 -17.93
N GLY A 562 -13.76 -17.76 -18.25
CA GLY A 562 -14.86 -18.00 -17.34
C GLY A 562 -14.73 -19.30 -16.57
N GLY A 563 -14.91 -19.25 -15.25
CA GLY A 563 -15.14 -20.45 -14.44
C GLY A 563 -16.63 -20.74 -14.31
N LEU A 564 -17.04 -22.01 -14.35
CA LEU A 564 -18.44 -22.43 -14.12
C LEU A 564 -18.98 -21.87 -12.79
N GLN A 565 -18.17 -21.93 -11.74
CA GLN A 565 -18.52 -21.37 -10.44
C GLN A 565 -18.78 -19.85 -10.49
N THR A 566 -17.98 -19.12 -11.28
CA THR A 566 -18.13 -17.67 -11.48
C THR A 566 -19.40 -17.35 -12.27
N LEU A 567 -19.69 -18.13 -13.31
CA LEU A 567 -20.92 -17.99 -14.11
C LEU A 567 -22.18 -18.16 -13.23
N LEU A 568 -22.21 -19.21 -12.40
CA LEU A 568 -23.33 -19.49 -11.51
C LEU A 568 -23.48 -18.41 -10.42
N ARG A 569 -22.36 -17.87 -9.90
CA ARG A 569 -22.38 -16.75 -8.94
C ARG A 569 -22.86 -15.43 -9.55
N ASN A 570 -22.60 -15.20 -10.84
CA ASN A 570 -23.08 -14.03 -11.55
C ASN A 570 -24.60 -14.13 -11.81
N ASN A 571 -25.12 -15.33 -12.06
CA ASN A 571 -26.55 -15.66 -12.17
C ASN A 571 -27.23 -15.85 -10.80
N HIS A 572 -26.99 -14.90 -9.90
CA HIS A 572 -27.45 -14.92 -8.50
C HIS A 572 -28.97 -14.96 -8.31
N GLN A 573 -29.75 -14.58 -9.32
CA GLN A 573 -31.20 -14.69 -9.28
C GLN A 573 -31.64 -16.15 -9.24
N ILE A 574 -30.88 -17.05 -9.88
CA ILE A 574 -31.27 -18.44 -10.15
C ILE A 574 -30.55 -19.41 -9.19
N PHE A 575 -29.24 -19.24 -9.02
CA PHE A 575 -28.40 -20.22 -8.31
C PHE A 575 -27.83 -19.70 -7.00
N ARG A 576 -27.72 -20.59 -6.03
CA ARG A 576 -27.00 -20.41 -4.77
C ARG A 576 -25.83 -21.38 -4.72
N VAL A 577 -24.60 -20.84 -4.65
CA VAL A 577 -23.35 -21.62 -4.65
C VAL A 577 -22.68 -21.49 -3.28
N GLU A 578 -22.66 -22.56 -2.50
CA GLU A 578 -22.08 -22.59 -1.14
C GLU A 578 -21.28 -23.87 -0.94
N LYS A 579 -20.10 -23.78 -0.31
CA LYS A 579 -19.26 -24.94 0.09
C LYS A 579 -19.06 -26.01 -1.00
N GLY A 580 -18.98 -25.62 -2.27
CA GLY A 580 -18.76 -26.55 -3.40
C GLY A 580 -20.03 -27.18 -3.98
N THR A 581 -21.21 -26.85 -3.45
CA THR A 581 -22.50 -27.31 -3.98
C THR A 581 -23.30 -26.17 -4.60
N VAL A 582 -24.23 -26.54 -5.47
CA VAL A 582 -25.13 -25.64 -6.20
C VAL A 582 -26.56 -26.09 -5.97
N GLN A 583 -27.44 -25.14 -5.67
CA GLN A 583 -28.88 -25.33 -5.55
C GLN A 583 -29.64 -24.15 -6.16
N LEU A 584 -30.91 -24.35 -6.50
CA LEU A 584 -31.79 -23.24 -6.92
C LEU A 584 -32.08 -22.31 -5.74
N ARG A 585 -32.13 -21.02 -6.02
CA ARG A 585 -32.53 -20.00 -5.05
C ARG A 585 -34.06 -19.92 -5.00
N ILE A 586 -34.61 -19.90 -3.80
CA ILE A 586 -36.05 -19.65 -3.61
C ILE A 586 -36.29 -18.14 -3.78
N PRO A 587 -37.29 -17.72 -4.59
CA PRO A 587 -37.65 -16.32 -4.74
C PRO A 587 -37.97 -15.66 -3.40
N THR A 588 -37.33 -14.52 -3.10
CA THR A 588 -37.47 -13.80 -1.83
C THR A 588 -38.55 -12.73 -1.88
N ARG A 589 -39.26 -12.52 -0.76
CA ARG A 589 -40.29 -11.46 -0.63
C ARG A 589 -39.66 -10.09 -0.42
N ILE A 590 -40.36 -9.01 -0.80
CA ILE A 590 -39.89 -7.62 -0.57
C ILE A 590 -39.59 -7.35 0.92
N SER A 591 -40.37 -7.96 1.83
CA SER A 591 -40.21 -7.87 3.28
C SER A 591 -39.02 -8.67 3.85
N ASP A 592 -38.44 -9.60 3.09
CA ASP A 592 -37.30 -10.40 3.55
C ASP A 592 -36.02 -9.54 3.54
N THR A 593 -35.42 -9.38 4.73
CA THR A 593 -34.17 -8.64 4.93
C THR A 593 -33.09 -9.09 3.95
N LEU A 594 -32.31 -8.11 3.45
CA LEU A 594 -31.20 -8.33 2.52
C LEU A 594 -30.26 -9.41 3.07
N ASP A 595 -29.97 -10.43 2.25
CA ASP A 595 -28.98 -11.48 2.55
C ASP A 595 -27.74 -10.89 3.23
N ALA A 596 -27.30 -11.49 4.33
CA ALA A 596 -26.12 -11.06 5.09
C ALA A 596 -24.86 -10.92 4.21
N ALA A 597 -24.77 -11.68 3.10
CA ALA A 597 -23.71 -11.59 2.11
C ALA A 597 -23.79 -10.32 1.24
N LEU A 598 -25.00 -9.87 0.87
CA LEU A 598 -25.23 -8.64 0.11
C LEU A 598 -25.05 -7.41 1.02
N ALA A 599 -25.54 -7.48 2.26
CA ALA A 599 -25.33 -6.44 3.28
C ALA A 599 -23.83 -6.23 3.60
N ARG A 600 -23.03 -7.30 3.63
CA ARG A 600 -21.55 -7.21 3.76
C ARG A 600 -20.87 -6.57 2.55
N LYS A 601 -21.38 -6.78 1.33
CA LYS A 601 -20.89 -6.09 0.11
C LYS A 601 -21.28 -4.61 0.10
N MET A 602 -22.50 -4.27 0.51
CA MET A 602 -22.98 -2.89 0.60
C MET A 602 -22.19 -2.06 1.62
N LYS A 603 -21.76 -2.65 2.75
CA LYS A 603 -20.88 -1.96 3.73
C LYS A 603 -19.46 -1.67 3.21
N LYS A 604 -18.99 -2.32 2.14
CA LYS A 604 -17.62 -2.17 1.61
C LYS A 604 -17.47 -1.12 0.50
N VAL A 605 -18.57 -0.69 -0.14
CA VAL A 605 -18.51 0.23 -1.29
C VAL A 605 -19.21 1.53 -0.94
N LYS A 606 -18.45 2.64 -0.86
CA LYS A 606 -18.95 3.96 -0.42
C LYS A 606 -19.94 4.64 -1.39
N SER A 607 -20.25 4.04 -2.54
CA SER A 607 -21.13 4.61 -3.57
C SER A 607 -22.11 3.58 -4.17
N PHE A 608 -22.71 2.72 -3.35
CA PHE A 608 -23.69 1.76 -3.85
C PHE A 608 -25.03 2.46 -4.13
N LYS A 609 -25.39 2.66 -5.41
CA LYS A 609 -26.76 3.04 -5.79
C LYS A 609 -27.70 1.88 -5.44
N PRO A 610 -28.83 2.10 -4.73
CA PRO A 610 -29.78 1.03 -4.44
C PRO A 610 -30.29 0.44 -5.77
N ILE A 611 -30.11 -0.88 -5.95
CA ILE A 611 -30.61 -1.58 -7.14
C ILE A 611 -32.14 -1.58 -7.06
N ASN A 612 -32.80 -0.93 -8.01
CA ASN A 612 -34.27 -0.99 -8.12
C ASN A 612 -34.66 -2.34 -8.75
N PHE A 613 -34.89 -3.35 -7.91
CA PHE A 613 -35.13 -4.73 -8.35
C PHE A 613 -36.39 -4.90 -9.22
N LYS A 614 -37.35 -3.97 -9.15
CA LYS A 614 -38.56 -3.94 -10.00
C LYS A 614 -38.31 -3.49 -11.44
N GLN A 615 -37.09 -3.09 -11.82
CA GLN A 615 -36.72 -2.88 -13.23
C GLN A 615 -36.31 -4.17 -13.96
N ARG A 616 -36.03 -5.26 -13.22
CA ARG A 616 -35.59 -6.53 -13.80
C ARG A 616 -36.72 -7.56 -13.77
N VAL A 617 -36.89 -8.26 -14.88
CA VAL A 617 -37.87 -9.34 -15.01
C VAL A 617 -37.48 -10.51 -14.09
N CYS A 618 -38.48 -11.13 -13.46
CA CYS A 618 -38.32 -12.30 -12.63
C CYS A 618 -37.98 -13.52 -13.50
N TRP A 619 -36.77 -14.04 -13.35
CA TRP A 619 -36.33 -15.20 -14.15
C TRP A 619 -37.21 -16.42 -13.90
N PHE A 620 -37.63 -16.68 -12.65
CA PHE A 620 -38.51 -17.80 -12.31
C PHE A 620 -39.91 -17.66 -12.90
N PHE A 621 -40.44 -16.43 -13.02
CA PHE A 621 -41.74 -16.24 -13.66
C PHE A 621 -41.69 -16.62 -15.14
N VAL A 622 -40.58 -16.29 -15.82
CA VAL A 622 -40.43 -16.52 -17.27
C VAL A 622 -40.00 -17.96 -17.61
N ASN A 623 -39.13 -18.57 -16.80
CA ASN A 623 -38.41 -19.78 -17.19
C ASN A 623 -38.66 -21.01 -16.29
N HIS A 624 -39.29 -20.84 -15.12
CA HIS A 624 -39.60 -21.98 -14.25
C HIS A 624 -40.91 -22.65 -14.69
N PRO A 625 -40.98 -24.00 -14.81
CA PRO A 625 -42.22 -24.68 -15.24
C PRO A 625 -43.44 -24.38 -14.34
N ASP A 626 -43.22 -24.27 -13.03
CA ASP A 626 -44.27 -23.91 -12.05
C ASP A 626 -44.46 -22.38 -11.90
N GLY A 627 -43.79 -21.57 -12.71
CA GLY A 627 -43.75 -20.11 -12.57
C GLY A 627 -43.07 -19.63 -11.28
N CYS A 628 -43.24 -18.35 -10.96
CA CYS A 628 -42.79 -17.78 -9.69
C CYS A 628 -43.78 -18.14 -8.57
N PRO A 629 -43.32 -18.66 -7.42
CA PRO A 629 -44.19 -19.05 -6.32
C PRO A 629 -44.80 -17.86 -5.57
N LEU A 630 -44.29 -16.65 -5.78
CA LEU A 630 -44.75 -15.40 -5.13
C LEU A 630 -45.75 -14.63 -5.99
N ALA A 631 -46.64 -13.86 -5.36
CA ALA A 631 -47.44 -12.87 -6.07
C ALA A 631 -46.57 -11.70 -6.56
N GLU A 632 -47.00 -11.00 -7.61
CA GLU A 632 -46.24 -9.86 -8.17
C GLU A 632 -45.99 -8.76 -7.12
N MET A 633 -46.96 -8.51 -6.26
CA MET A 633 -46.88 -7.55 -5.15
C MET A 633 -45.78 -7.92 -4.15
N ASP A 634 -45.50 -9.22 -3.98
CA ASP A 634 -44.56 -9.74 -2.98
C ASP A 634 -43.17 -10.06 -3.55
N CYS A 635 -43.05 -10.27 -4.87
CA CYS A 635 -41.78 -10.63 -5.49
C CYS A 635 -40.85 -9.40 -5.63
N LYS A 636 -39.56 -9.57 -5.30
CA LYS A 636 -38.55 -8.51 -5.49
C LYS A 636 -38.35 -8.10 -6.96
N PHE A 637 -38.66 -8.98 -7.91
CA PHE A 637 -38.49 -8.76 -9.35
C PHE A 637 -39.83 -8.51 -10.06
N ASN A 638 -39.81 -7.93 -11.25
CA ASN A 638 -41.02 -7.64 -12.03
C ASN A 638 -41.56 -8.91 -12.71
N HIS A 639 -42.86 -9.18 -12.64
CA HIS A 639 -43.51 -10.28 -13.37
C HIS A 639 -43.96 -9.89 -14.79
N GLY A 640 -43.60 -8.68 -15.25
CA GLY A 640 -43.89 -8.21 -16.61
C GLY A 640 -45.28 -7.60 -16.70
N SER A 641 -45.47 -6.47 -16.03
CA SER A 641 -46.35 -5.40 -16.52
C SER A 641 -45.53 -4.42 -17.37
#